data_AF-A0A969AD79-F1
#
_entry.id   AF-A0A969AD79-F1
#
_cell.length_a   1.000
_cell.length_b   1.000
_cell.length_c   1.000
_cell.angle_alpha   90.00
_cell.angle_beta   90.00
_cell.angle_gamma   90.00
#
_symmetry.space_group_name_H-M   'P 1'
#
loop_
_entity.id
_entity.type
_entity.pdbx_description
1 polymer ?
#
loop_
_entity_poly.entity_id
_entity_poly.type
_entity_poly.pdbx_seq_one_letter_code
_entity_poly.pdbx_strand_id
1 'polypeptide(L)'
;MKTGTLSLTNGGQISAFARGNAGNITIDAGDAVNLDGVGSSNGYSSGISTSQFEGTGKSGDIQITTGSLVVTNGAKLTSNTAGQGNGGNITINARDTVKFDGVGSNNNYSGAYSAVESTGVGDAGNIKLTTGSLSLSNGGQINAGTFGQGNAGDIDINVSDAITVNGTGSNGDSSGVFSVVGQTGVGNGGNIRLTSNSLSLTDNTYLSTVTAGKGDGGNIFVQASDLVSLSNSFIVSSIIPGAIGNSGSVDINTRNLTLTNGSQISAAVYREFGDLPGGRGKGGEIRINASDAVTLSGIGSTGNSSGIIALTERGASGDAGNITVTTGDFQIADGALVTAATFNDGNAGDVTINANNFAAVNGGQIVNITRSSGNAGSIRLNVKDSVTISGSDPNYNNRLALIEQEIKSNALTDRVSDIVASDSTSGLFANTSADSTGNGGSIFIDQSQITTIRDGGQISVSSAGTGNAGNISIVGDSLTLNNGTISAQTASSQGGNINLQLADFLLLRRSSQISTTAGTAQAGGDGGNITIDTPFIVSLLLENNDITANAFTGKGGNVDINVRSIFGIEARSQPTPQSDITATSELGVQGQISIQQPDVQPTEALVELPTEVLDASNQVAQNCPRGRNAKKPLGELIVSGRGGSLPPNSLQTLTGINKIRDLATLEGESSKLTASSIPDLPPTQSAIVEAQGWVKTPDGKIILVAQVPTATPNITTASAVCPVYK
;
A
#
# COMPACT_ATOMS: atom_id res chain seq x y z
N MET A 1 -40.83 -27.98 -2.93
CA MET A 1 -41.24 -28.34 -1.55
C MET A 1 -41.53 -27.07 -0.79
N LYS A 2 -42.61 -27.04 0.02
CA LYS A 2 -42.91 -25.94 0.96
C LYS A 2 -42.90 -26.46 2.39
N THR A 3 -42.19 -25.81 3.31
CA THR A 3 -42.07 -26.23 4.73
C THR A 3 -41.76 -25.04 5.65
N GLY A 4 -41.79 -25.21 6.97
CA GLY A 4 -41.18 -24.26 7.91
C GLY A 4 -39.67 -24.44 7.92
N THR A 5 -39.22 -25.63 8.34
CA THR A 5 -37.81 -26.03 8.34
C THR A 5 -37.60 -27.29 7.52
N LEU A 6 -36.51 -27.35 6.76
CA LEU A 6 -35.99 -28.56 6.14
C LEU A 6 -34.67 -28.94 6.82
N SER A 7 -34.55 -30.17 7.30
CA SER A 7 -33.29 -30.71 7.84
C SER A 7 -32.91 -31.99 7.11
N LEU A 8 -31.70 -32.03 6.54
CA LEU A 8 -31.09 -33.22 5.96
C LEU A 8 -29.79 -33.49 6.72
N THR A 9 -29.73 -34.63 7.42
CA THR A 9 -28.57 -34.99 8.23
C THR A 9 -28.09 -36.40 7.93
N ASN A 10 -26.83 -36.70 8.26
CA ASN A 10 -26.25 -38.05 8.18
C ASN A 10 -26.40 -38.72 6.79
N GLY A 11 -26.16 -37.97 5.72
CA GLY A 11 -26.27 -38.46 4.34
C GLY A 11 -27.67 -38.36 3.74
N GLY A 12 -28.57 -37.60 4.36
CA GLY A 12 -29.90 -37.33 3.80
C GLY A 12 -29.83 -36.48 2.53
N GLN A 13 -30.52 -36.91 1.46
CA GLN A 13 -30.42 -36.27 0.15
C GLN A 13 -31.79 -35.96 -0.48
N ILE A 14 -31.87 -34.83 -1.18
CA ILE A 14 -32.90 -34.54 -2.18
C ILE A 14 -32.19 -34.46 -3.54
N SER A 15 -32.49 -35.38 -4.45
CA SER A 15 -31.71 -35.49 -5.68
C SER A 15 -32.56 -35.66 -6.94
N ALA A 16 -32.11 -35.07 -8.05
CA ALA A 16 -32.66 -35.28 -9.38
C ALA A 16 -31.53 -35.63 -10.36
N PHE A 17 -31.49 -36.89 -10.81
CA PHE A 17 -30.47 -37.41 -11.71
C PHE A 17 -31.10 -37.87 -13.03
N ALA A 18 -30.50 -37.51 -14.17
CA ALA A 18 -30.98 -37.93 -15.47
C ALA A 18 -29.85 -38.14 -16.50
N ARG A 19 -30.09 -39.02 -17.47
CA ARG A 19 -29.29 -39.12 -18.70
C ARG A 19 -29.63 -38.03 -19.73
N GLY A 20 -30.88 -37.57 -19.71
CA GLY A 20 -31.38 -36.40 -20.43
C GLY A 20 -31.35 -35.15 -19.56
N ASN A 21 -32.38 -34.30 -19.63
CA ASN A 21 -32.47 -33.14 -18.73
C ASN A 21 -32.81 -33.59 -17.30
N ALA A 22 -32.00 -33.19 -16.32
CA ALA A 22 -32.31 -33.40 -14.91
C ALA A 22 -33.42 -32.44 -14.46
N GLY A 23 -34.22 -32.87 -13.49
CA GLY A 23 -35.31 -32.06 -12.94
C GLY A 23 -34.81 -30.94 -12.03
N ASN A 24 -35.53 -29.83 -11.99
CA ASN A 24 -35.24 -28.73 -11.08
C ASN A 24 -35.69 -29.06 -9.65
N ILE A 25 -34.96 -28.56 -8.65
CA ILE A 25 -35.32 -28.68 -7.23
C ILE A 25 -35.62 -27.29 -6.69
N THR A 26 -36.86 -27.06 -6.24
CA THR A 26 -37.27 -25.81 -5.59
C THR A 26 -37.67 -26.07 -4.14
N ILE A 27 -37.05 -25.36 -3.19
CA ILE A 27 -37.32 -25.41 -1.76
C ILE A 27 -37.74 -24.01 -1.30
N ASP A 28 -38.87 -23.95 -0.61
CA ASP A 28 -39.45 -22.76 0.00
C ASP A 28 -39.68 -23.09 1.48
N ALA A 29 -38.73 -22.70 2.33
CA ALA A 29 -38.74 -22.92 3.77
C ALA A 29 -38.99 -21.58 4.49
N GLY A 30 -39.98 -21.49 5.38
CA GLY A 30 -40.25 -20.24 6.08
C GLY A 30 -39.11 -19.80 7.02
N ASP A 31 -38.49 -20.77 7.67
CA ASP A 31 -37.57 -20.55 8.78
C ASP A 31 -36.13 -20.94 8.40
N ALA A 32 -35.87 -22.21 8.08
CA ALA A 32 -34.51 -22.68 7.88
C ALA A 32 -34.37 -23.88 6.92
N VAL A 33 -33.20 -23.97 6.29
CA VAL A 33 -32.70 -25.17 5.61
C VAL A 33 -31.37 -25.55 6.28
N ASN A 34 -31.32 -26.73 6.89
CA ASN A 34 -30.15 -27.24 7.60
C ASN A 34 -29.66 -28.52 6.93
N LEU A 35 -28.44 -28.49 6.39
CA LEU A 35 -27.79 -29.63 5.76
C LEU A 35 -26.55 -29.96 6.58
N ASP A 36 -26.47 -31.16 7.13
CA ASP A 36 -25.40 -31.50 8.06
C ASP A 36 -24.83 -32.90 7.85
N GLY A 37 -23.51 -32.96 7.77
CA GLY A 37 -22.76 -34.20 7.93
C GLY A 37 -22.78 -35.13 6.73
N VAL A 38 -22.18 -36.28 6.96
CA VAL A 38 -21.97 -37.35 5.98
C VAL A 38 -22.53 -38.65 6.57
N GLY A 39 -23.17 -39.47 5.75
CA GLY A 39 -23.67 -40.78 6.16
C GLY A 39 -22.53 -41.72 6.50
N SER A 40 -22.52 -42.23 7.73
CA SER A 40 -21.44 -43.10 8.24
C SER A 40 -21.35 -44.45 7.53
N SER A 41 -22.43 -44.92 6.90
CA SER A 41 -22.49 -46.22 6.22
C SER A 41 -22.20 -46.16 4.72
N ASN A 42 -22.43 -45.02 4.06
CA ASN A 42 -22.35 -44.88 2.60
C ASN A 42 -21.37 -43.79 2.15
N GLY A 43 -20.87 -42.95 3.07
CA GLY A 43 -19.98 -41.83 2.76
C GLY A 43 -20.66 -40.70 1.98
N TYR A 44 -21.97 -40.76 1.77
CA TYR A 44 -22.70 -39.73 1.04
C TYR A 44 -22.89 -38.49 1.90
N SER A 45 -22.65 -37.34 1.28
CA SER A 45 -22.88 -36.04 1.92
C SER A 45 -24.37 -35.77 2.01
N SER A 46 -24.82 -35.23 3.13
CA SER A 46 -26.16 -34.65 3.21
C SER A 46 -26.26 -33.52 2.19
N GLY A 47 -27.38 -33.37 1.50
CA GLY A 47 -27.42 -32.34 0.47
C GLY A 47 -28.61 -32.31 -0.47
N ILE A 48 -28.55 -31.34 -1.37
CA ILE A 48 -29.49 -31.18 -2.48
C ILE A 48 -28.67 -31.23 -3.76
N SER A 49 -29.03 -32.13 -4.67
CA SER A 49 -28.22 -32.35 -5.87
C SER A 49 -29.05 -32.52 -7.14
N THR A 50 -28.64 -31.84 -8.19
CA THR A 50 -29.08 -32.10 -9.56
C THR A 50 -27.84 -32.52 -10.35
N SER A 51 -27.95 -33.56 -11.15
CA SER A 51 -26.85 -33.90 -12.04
C SER A 51 -27.32 -34.60 -13.32
N GLN A 52 -26.67 -34.22 -14.42
CA GLN A 52 -26.76 -34.95 -15.67
C GLN A 52 -25.51 -35.83 -15.82
N PHE A 53 -25.72 -37.14 -16.04
CA PHE A 53 -24.65 -38.12 -16.19
C PHE A 53 -24.95 -39.02 -17.40
N GLU A 54 -23.94 -39.32 -18.23
CA GLU A 54 -24.03 -40.20 -19.40
C GLU A 54 -25.22 -39.90 -20.34
N GLY A 55 -25.04 -38.98 -21.29
CA GLY A 55 -26.02 -38.66 -22.32
C GLY A 55 -25.96 -37.20 -22.76
N THR A 56 -26.99 -36.73 -23.46
CA THR A 56 -27.16 -35.32 -23.86
C THR A 56 -28.35 -34.69 -23.11
N GLY A 57 -28.10 -33.61 -22.36
CA GLY A 57 -29.13 -32.90 -21.58
C GLY A 57 -28.51 -31.92 -20.59
N LYS A 58 -29.33 -31.00 -20.06
CA LYS A 58 -28.90 -30.01 -19.05
C LYS A 58 -29.07 -30.55 -17.63
N SER A 59 -28.19 -30.17 -16.72
CA SER A 59 -28.47 -30.36 -15.29
C SER A 59 -29.60 -29.43 -14.83
N GLY A 60 -30.32 -29.83 -13.79
CA GLY A 60 -31.48 -29.09 -13.27
C GLY A 60 -31.06 -27.95 -12.36
N ASP A 61 -31.86 -26.89 -12.29
CA ASP A 61 -31.59 -25.77 -11.37
C ASP A 61 -31.95 -26.14 -9.91
N ILE A 62 -31.20 -25.61 -8.96
CA ILE A 62 -31.52 -25.64 -7.52
C ILE A 62 -31.93 -24.23 -7.10
N GLN A 63 -33.14 -24.09 -6.55
CA GLN A 63 -33.63 -22.83 -6.00
C GLN A 63 -34.05 -23.01 -4.54
N ILE A 64 -33.45 -22.24 -3.63
CA ILE A 64 -33.75 -22.25 -2.20
C ILE A 64 -34.22 -20.86 -1.80
N THR A 65 -35.41 -20.76 -1.21
CA THR A 65 -35.89 -19.57 -0.51
C THR A 65 -36.09 -19.95 0.95
N THR A 66 -35.42 -19.25 1.88
CA THR A 66 -35.40 -19.61 3.31
C THR A 66 -35.23 -18.39 4.23
N GLY A 67 -35.52 -18.54 5.52
CA GLY A 67 -35.05 -17.59 6.53
C GLY A 67 -33.53 -17.66 6.67
N SER A 68 -33.00 -18.85 6.96
CA SER A 68 -31.56 -19.13 7.03
C SER A 68 -31.17 -20.42 6.30
N LEU A 69 -29.96 -20.48 5.75
CA LEU A 69 -29.35 -21.69 5.19
C LEU A 69 -28.07 -22.02 5.96
N VAL A 70 -27.98 -23.24 6.50
CA VAL A 70 -26.79 -23.74 7.19
C VAL A 70 -26.36 -25.05 6.54
N VAL A 71 -25.13 -25.10 6.06
CA VAL A 71 -24.53 -26.26 5.42
C VAL A 71 -23.22 -26.58 6.15
N THR A 72 -23.20 -27.70 6.86
CA THR A 72 -22.12 -28.04 7.81
C THR A 72 -21.57 -29.45 7.60
N ASN A 73 -20.33 -29.66 8.09
CA ASN A 73 -19.70 -30.97 8.22
C ASN A 73 -19.68 -31.80 6.91
N GLY A 74 -19.40 -31.13 5.78
CA GLY A 74 -19.25 -31.75 4.45
C GLY A 74 -20.55 -31.91 3.66
N ALA A 75 -21.66 -31.32 4.12
CA ALA A 75 -22.91 -31.28 3.36
C ALA A 75 -22.80 -30.40 2.11
N LYS A 76 -23.59 -30.66 1.06
CA LYS A 76 -23.44 -29.96 -0.23
C LYS A 76 -24.75 -29.54 -0.92
N LEU A 77 -24.66 -28.45 -1.67
CA LEU A 77 -25.55 -28.11 -2.79
C LEU A 77 -24.78 -28.35 -4.09
N THR A 78 -25.33 -29.11 -5.04
CA THR A 78 -24.56 -29.50 -6.25
C THR A 78 -25.42 -29.52 -7.50
N SER A 79 -24.93 -28.91 -8.59
CA SER A 79 -25.63 -28.82 -9.87
C SER A 79 -24.70 -29.11 -11.05
N ASN A 80 -24.05 -30.28 -11.02
CA ASN A 80 -22.95 -30.61 -11.94
C ASN A 80 -23.43 -31.29 -13.23
N THR A 81 -22.66 -31.13 -14.32
CA THR A 81 -22.84 -31.84 -15.59
C THR A 81 -21.63 -32.72 -15.89
N ALA A 82 -21.87 -34.01 -16.19
CA ALA A 82 -20.83 -34.98 -16.54
C ALA A 82 -20.99 -35.58 -17.96
N GLY A 83 -22.11 -35.29 -18.64
CA GLY A 83 -22.35 -35.63 -20.04
C GLY A 83 -22.32 -34.40 -20.95
N GLN A 84 -23.11 -34.41 -22.03
CA GLN A 84 -23.19 -33.32 -23.01
C GLN A 84 -24.36 -32.39 -22.71
N GLY A 85 -24.09 -31.22 -22.17
CA GLY A 85 -25.04 -30.15 -21.90
C GLY A 85 -24.64 -29.31 -20.70
N ASN A 86 -25.27 -28.14 -20.56
CA ASN A 86 -24.88 -27.16 -19.55
C ASN A 86 -25.26 -27.61 -18.13
N GLY A 87 -24.45 -27.20 -17.14
CA GLY A 87 -24.77 -27.28 -15.73
C GLY A 87 -25.99 -26.43 -15.37
N GLY A 88 -26.64 -26.76 -14.26
CA GLY A 88 -27.79 -26.02 -13.76
C GLY A 88 -27.35 -24.93 -12.80
N ASN A 89 -28.17 -23.90 -12.62
CA ASN A 89 -27.86 -22.80 -11.70
C ASN A 89 -28.23 -23.16 -10.26
N ILE A 90 -27.50 -22.58 -9.31
CA ILE A 90 -27.86 -22.62 -7.89
C ILE A 90 -28.27 -21.21 -7.48
N THR A 91 -29.51 -21.03 -7.05
CA THR A 91 -30.04 -19.76 -6.54
C THR A 91 -30.45 -19.91 -5.09
N ILE A 92 -29.81 -19.14 -4.20
CA ILE A 92 -30.08 -19.12 -2.76
C ILE A 92 -30.58 -17.73 -2.38
N ASN A 93 -31.81 -17.63 -1.89
CA ASN A 93 -32.39 -16.43 -1.31
C ASN A 93 -32.67 -16.71 0.18
N ALA A 94 -31.77 -16.31 1.06
CA ALA A 94 -31.98 -16.35 2.50
C ALA A 94 -32.34 -14.95 3.00
N ARG A 95 -33.20 -14.83 4.01
CA ARG A 95 -33.52 -13.52 4.60
C ARG A 95 -32.44 -13.07 5.59
N ASP A 96 -31.92 -13.99 6.37
CA ASP A 96 -31.07 -13.68 7.53
C ASP A 96 -29.60 -14.07 7.28
N THR A 97 -29.30 -15.37 7.23
CA THR A 97 -27.91 -15.84 7.11
C THR A 97 -27.77 -17.03 6.15
N VAL A 98 -26.62 -17.08 5.47
CA VAL A 98 -26.09 -18.28 4.83
C VAL A 98 -24.76 -18.64 5.47
N LYS A 99 -24.62 -19.89 5.91
CA LYS A 99 -23.40 -20.42 6.54
C LYS A 99 -22.93 -21.69 5.84
N PHE A 100 -21.68 -21.71 5.39
CA PHE A 100 -20.97 -22.90 4.93
C PHE A 100 -19.79 -23.17 5.86
N ASP A 101 -19.77 -24.32 6.52
CA ASP A 101 -18.80 -24.55 7.60
C ASP A 101 -18.31 -26.00 7.70
N GLY A 102 -17.00 -26.17 7.80
CA GLY A 102 -16.39 -27.46 8.09
C GLY A 102 -16.22 -28.38 6.89
N VAL A 103 -15.56 -29.51 7.16
CA VAL A 103 -15.28 -30.60 6.23
C VAL A 103 -15.85 -31.88 6.83
N GLY A 104 -16.45 -32.72 5.99
CA GLY A 104 -17.04 -34.00 6.40
C GLY A 104 -16.00 -35.11 6.52
N SER A 105 -16.42 -36.24 7.12
CA SER A 105 -15.54 -37.41 7.32
C SER A 105 -15.08 -38.10 6.03
N ASN A 106 -15.64 -37.73 4.88
CA ASN A 106 -15.26 -38.16 3.53
C ASN A 106 -14.34 -37.14 2.83
N ASN A 107 -13.79 -36.17 3.56
CA ASN A 107 -12.99 -35.04 3.06
C ASN A 107 -13.73 -34.08 2.11
N ASN A 108 -15.06 -34.16 2.05
CA ASN A 108 -15.84 -33.18 1.32
C ASN A 108 -16.01 -31.89 2.12
N TYR A 109 -15.85 -30.75 1.45
CA TYR A 109 -16.16 -29.47 2.05
C TYR A 109 -17.66 -29.20 2.07
N SER A 110 -18.08 -28.42 3.06
CA SER A 110 -19.41 -27.81 3.09
C SER A 110 -19.52 -26.71 2.05
N GLY A 111 -20.50 -26.75 1.14
CA GLY A 111 -20.53 -25.74 0.09
C GLY A 111 -21.62 -25.84 -0.95
N ALA A 112 -21.56 -24.89 -1.90
CA ALA A 112 -22.35 -24.88 -3.13
C ALA A 112 -21.44 -25.06 -4.36
N TYR A 113 -21.82 -25.96 -5.25
CA TYR A 113 -20.99 -26.42 -6.37
C TYR A 113 -21.78 -26.46 -7.68
N SER A 114 -21.29 -25.77 -8.71
CA SER A 114 -21.77 -25.91 -10.08
C SER A 114 -20.59 -26.13 -11.01
N ALA A 115 -20.44 -27.35 -11.52
CA ALA A 115 -19.26 -27.69 -12.32
C ALA A 115 -19.56 -28.52 -13.56
N VAL A 116 -18.71 -28.33 -14.57
CA VAL A 116 -18.53 -29.28 -15.68
C VAL A 116 -17.47 -30.28 -15.26
N GLU A 117 -17.84 -31.54 -15.08
CA GLU A 117 -16.91 -32.61 -14.70
C GLU A 117 -15.95 -32.93 -15.85
N SER A 118 -14.89 -33.70 -15.58
CA SER A 118 -13.78 -33.95 -16.52
C SER A 118 -14.17 -34.56 -17.88
N THR A 119 -15.28 -35.30 -17.96
CA THR A 119 -15.84 -35.85 -19.20
C THR A 119 -16.96 -35.01 -19.81
N GLY A 120 -17.39 -33.96 -19.10
CA GLY A 120 -18.51 -33.12 -19.47
C GLY A 120 -18.19 -32.20 -20.65
N VAL A 121 -19.21 -31.91 -21.46
CA VAL A 121 -19.15 -30.93 -22.55
C VAL A 121 -20.36 -30.00 -22.44
N GLY A 122 -20.14 -28.73 -22.16
CA GLY A 122 -21.16 -27.71 -21.91
C GLY A 122 -20.64 -26.67 -20.92
N ASP A 123 -21.36 -25.56 -20.75
CA ASP A 123 -20.96 -24.54 -19.77
C ASP A 123 -21.47 -24.90 -18.36
N ALA A 124 -20.71 -24.57 -17.31
CA ALA A 124 -21.18 -24.68 -15.93
C ALA A 124 -22.31 -23.69 -15.66
N GLY A 125 -23.17 -23.99 -14.68
CA GLY A 125 -24.23 -23.08 -14.26
C GLY A 125 -23.71 -22.02 -13.28
N ASN A 126 -24.46 -20.92 -13.15
CA ASN A 126 -24.09 -19.83 -12.25
C ASN A 126 -24.54 -20.14 -10.80
N ILE A 127 -23.85 -19.53 -9.83
CA ILE A 127 -24.27 -19.53 -8.43
C ILE A 127 -24.67 -18.12 -8.05
N LYS A 128 -25.93 -17.94 -7.63
CA LYS A 128 -26.46 -16.67 -7.14
C LYS A 128 -26.88 -16.80 -5.67
N LEU A 129 -26.38 -15.92 -4.82
CA LEU A 129 -26.68 -15.90 -3.39
C LEU A 129 -27.14 -14.51 -2.97
N THR A 130 -28.28 -14.43 -2.28
CA THR A 130 -28.77 -13.21 -1.64
C THR A 130 -29.11 -13.49 -0.18
N THR A 131 -28.55 -12.72 0.75
CA THR A 131 -28.70 -12.93 2.20
C THR A 131 -28.46 -11.67 3.04
N GLY A 132 -28.85 -11.69 4.31
CA GLY A 132 -28.48 -10.67 5.28
C GLY A 132 -26.97 -10.67 5.57
N SER A 133 -26.45 -11.83 5.97
CA SER A 133 -25.01 -12.08 6.22
C SER A 133 -24.56 -13.41 5.59
N LEU A 134 -23.28 -13.50 5.21
CA LEU A 134 -22.66 -14.72 4.67
C LEU A 134 -21.41 -15.08 5.48
N SER A 135 -21.31 -16.35 5.88
CA SER A 135 -20.13 -16.90 6.55
C SER A 135 -19.63 -18.16 5.84
N LEU A 136 -18.34 -18.17 5.51
CA LEU A 136 -17.60 -19.35 5.07
C LEU A 136 -16.48 -19.61 6.07
N SER A 137 -16.52 -20.75 6.75
CA SER A 137 -15.55 -21.05 7.81
C SER A 137 -15.04 -22.49 7.77
N ASN A 138 -13.85 -22.72 8.31
CA ASN A 138 -13.29 -24.06 8.52
C ASN A 138 -13.33 -24.95 7.26
N GLY A 139 -13.00 -24.39 6.10
CA GLY A 139 -13.02 -25.06 4.81
C GLY A 139 -14.34 -24.94 4.05
N GLY A 140 -15.28 -24.07 4.45
CA GLY A 140 -16.52 -23.82 3.71
C GLY A 140 -16.28 -23.14 2.35
N GLN A 141 -17.01 -23.55 1.31
CA GLN A 141 -16.73 -23.10 -0.08
C GLN A 141 -17.98 -22.75 -0.90
N ILE A 142 -17.80 -21.83 -1.85
CA ILE A 142 -18.69 -21.66 -3.01
C ILE A 142 -17.84 -21.81 -4.27
N ASN A 143 -18.22 -22.70 -5.18
CA ASN A 143 -17.38 -23.05 -6.33
C ASN A 143 -18.20 -23.20 -7.63
N ALA A 144 -17.78 -22.48 -8.67
CA ALA A 144 -18.30 -22.63 -10.03
C ALA A 144 -17.14 -22.87 -11.01
N GLY A 145 -16.99 -24.07 -11.54
CA GLY A 145 -15.78 -24.47 -12.26
C GLY A 145 -16.00 -25.32 -13.50
N THR A 146 -14.97 -25.47 -14.32
CA THR A 146 -14.97 -26.35 -15.49
C THR A 146 -13.73 -27.24 -15.49
N PHE A 147 -13.92 -28.54 -15.49
CA PHE A 147 -12.86 -29.56 -15.58
C PHE A 147 -12.92 -30.32 -16.92
N GLY A 148 -14.01 -30.16 -17.68
CA GLY A 148 -14.22 -30.71 -19.02
C GLY A 148 -14.13 -29.63 -20.12
N GLN A 149 -15.02 -29.68 -21.11
CA GLN A 149 -15.07 -28.69 -22.19
C GLN A 149 -16.25 -27.73 -22.01
N GLY A 150 -15.97 -26.42 -22.01
CA GLY A 150 -16.96 -25.35 -21.81
C GLY A 150 -16.54 -24.39 -20.70
N ASN A 151 -17.22 -23.24 -20.61
CA ASN A 151 -16.84 -22.18 -19.67
C ASN A 151 -17.31 -22.50 -18.24
N ALA A 152 -16.58 -21.99 -17.25
CA ALA A 152 -17.04 -21.98 -15.87
C ALA A 152 -18.16 -20.95 -15.66
N GLY A 153 -18.96 -21.15 -14.62
CA GLY A 153 -20.12 -20.31 -14.29
C GLY A 153 -19.73 -19.09 -13.46
N ASP A 154 -20.51 -18.03 -13.55
CA ASP A 154 -20.36 -16.84 -12.72
C ASP A 154 -20.87 -17.10 -11.29
N ILE A 155 -20.26 -16.43 -10.31
CA ILE A 155 -20.68 -16.41 -8.91
C ILE A 155 -21.08 -14.99 -8.54
N ASP A 156 -22.38 -14.77 -8.29
CA ASP A 156 -22.93 -13.47 -7.89
C ASP A 156 -23.47 -13.54 -6.44
N ILE A 157 -22.82 -12.84 -5.52
CA ILE A 157 -23.15 -12.83 -4.09
C ILE A 157 -23.53 -11.41 -3.68
N ASN A 158 -24.78 -11.25 -3.20
CA ASN A 158 -25.32 -9.99 -2.71
C ASN A 158 -25.71 -10.12 -1.24
N VAL A 159 -25.02 -9.41 -0.36
CA VAL A 159 -25.18 -9.48 1.08
C VAL A 159 -25.49 -8.10 1.61
N SER A 160 -26.53 -7.93 2.42
CA SER A 160 -26.88 -6.57 2.90
C SER A 160 -25.97 -6.05 4.01
N ASP A 161 -25.36 -6.95 4.78
CA ASP A 161 -24.48 -6.64 5.90
C ASP A 161 -23.03 -7.09 5.63
N ALA A 162 -22.61 -8.24 6.14
CA ALA A 162 -21.20 -8.65 6.11
C ALA A 162 -20.97 -10.01 5.41
N ILE A 163 -19.88 -10.09 4.66
CA ILE A 163 -19.28 -11.34 4.20
C ILE A 163 -18.05 -11.63 5.04
N THR A 164 -18.03 -12.77 5.74
CA THR A 164 -16.90 -13.22 6.55
C THR A 164 -16.39 -14.56 6.03
N VAL A 165 -15.11 -14.60 5.65
CA VAL A 165 -14.40 -15.81 5.24
C VAL A 165 -13.27 -16.05 6.23
N ASN A 166 -13.23 -17.23 6.86
CA ASN A 166 -12.26 -17.51 7.91
C ASN A 166 -11.73 -18.95 7.88
N GLY A 167 -10.41 -19.09 7.99
CA GLY A 167 -9.76 -20.34 8.36
C GLY A 167 -9.71 -21.40 7.26
N THR A 168 -9.05 -22.50 7.60
CA THR A 168 -8.91 -23.71 6.79
C THR A 168 -9.70 -24.87 7.38
N GLY A 169 -10.07 -25.84 6.55
CA GLY A 169 -10.71 -27.07 6.96
C GLY A 169 -9.73 -28.05 7.62
N SER A 170 -10.28 -29.10 8.24
CA SER A 170 -9.49 -30.13 8.91
C SER A 170 -8.57 -30.93 7.98
N ASN A 171 -8.78 -30.84 6.66
CA ASN A 171 -7.92 -31.42 5.63
C ASN A 171 -6.83 -30.45 5.12
N GLY A 172 -6.77 -29.22 5.64
CA GLY A 172 -5.76 -28.21 5.31
C GLY A 172 -6.19 -27.22 4.23
N ASP A 173 -7.27 -27.48 3.50
CA ASP A 173 -7.71 -26.58 2.43
C ASP A 173 -8.45 -25.35 2.96
N SER A 174 -8.43 -24.29 2.17
CA SER A 174 -8.93 -22.98 2.60
C SER A 174 -10.44 -22.81 2.41
N SER A 175 -11.05 -22.01 3.29
CA SER A 175 -12.38 -21.46 3.03
C SER A 175 -12.31 -20.43 1.90
N GLY A 176 -13.37 -20.32 1.09
CA GLY A 176 -13.33 -19.34 0.01
C GLY A 176 -14.41 -19.43 -1.07
N VAL A 177 -14.28 -18.53 -2.03
CA VAL A 177 -15.10 -18.48 -3.24
C VAL A 177 -14.19 -18.70 -4.44
N PHE A 178 -14.52 -19.69 -5.27
CA PHE A 178 -13.62 -20.21 -6.29
C PHE A 178 -14.31 -20.31 -7.66
N SER A 179 -13.66 -19.78 -8.68
CA SER A 179 -13.99 -20.03 -10.08
C SER A 179 -12.77 -20.62 -10.77
N VAL A 180 -12.89 -21.83 -11.31
CA VAL A 180 -11.70 -22.61 -11.71
C VAL A 180 -11.87 -23.23 -13.09
N VAL A 181 -10.86 -23.06 -13.94
CA VAL A 181 -10.64 -23.92 -15.11
C VAL A 181 -9.63 -24.98 -14.72
N GLY A 182 -10.09 -26.21 -14.48
CA GLY A 182 -9.25 -27.32 -14.01
C GLY A 182 -8.19 -27.73 -15.03
N GLN A 183 -7.25 -28.60 -14.62
CA GLN A 183 -6.08 -28.99 -15.44
C GLN A 183 -6.43 -29.61 -16.79
N THR A 184 -7.54 -30.34 -16.88
CA THR A 184 -8.10 -30.90 -18.13
C THR A 184 -9.13 -29.98 -18.79
N GLY A 185 -9.48 -28.87 -18.13
CA GLY A 185 -10.50 -27.94 -18.53
C GLY A 185 -10.11 -27.16 -19.78
N VAL A 186 -11.06 -27.02 -20.72
CA VAL A 186 -10.95 -26.17 -21.90
C VAL A 186 -12.15 -25.24 -21.97
N GLY A 187 -11.93 -23.97 -21.66
CA GLY A 187 -12.94 -22.93 -21.56
C GLY A 187 -12.49 -21.80 -20.66
N ASN A 188 -13.20 -20.69 -20.67
CA ASN A 188 -12.85 -19.52 -19.86
C ASN A 188 -13.39 -19.65 -18.44
N GLY A 189 -12.71 -19.04 -17.48
CA GLY A 189 -13.14 -18.92 -16.09
C GLY A 189 -14.36 -18.00 -15.95
N GLY A 190 -15.24 -18.32 -15.01
CA GLY A 190 -16.38 -17.47 -14.65
C GLY A 190 -15.95 -16.34 -13.72
N ASN A 191 -16.71 -15.24 -13.71
CA ASN A 191 -16.42 -14.10 -12.86
C ASN A 191 -16.96 -14.31 -11.45
N ILE A 192 -16.35 -13.64 -10.47
CA ILE A 192 -16.88 -13.56 -9.11
C ILE A 192 -17.27 -12.13 -8.81
N ARG A 193 -18.52 -11.90 -8.39
CA ARG A 193 -19.05 -10.59 -7.99
C ARG A 193 -19.56 -10.65 -6.56
N LEU A 194 -18.96 -9.86 -5.69
CA LEU A 194 -19.38 -9.71 -4.30
C LEU A 194 -19.91 -8.29 -4.07
N THR A 195 -21.09 -8.17 -3.50
CA THR A 195 -21.65 -6.89 -3.00
C THR A 195 -21.99 -7.04 -1.52
N SER A 196 -21.46 -6.14 -0.68
CA SER A 196 -21.73 -6.13 0.76
C SER A 196 -21.57 -4.75 1.40
N ASN A 197 -21.91 -4.62 2.68
CA ASN A 197 -21.44 -3.47 3.46
C ASN A 197 -19.95 -3.65 3.82
N SER A 198 -19.58 -4.84 4.28
CA SER A 198 -18.18 -5.19 4.59
C SER A 198 -17.79 -6.58 4.08
N LEU A 199 -16.51 -6.75 3.76
CA LEU A 199 -15.88 -8.01 3.39
C LEU A 199 -14.65 -8.22 4.27
N SER A 200 -14.62 -9.34 5.01
CA SER A 200 -13.49 -9.73 5.88
C SER A 200 -12.97 -11.10 5.51
N LEU A 201 -11.71 -11.19 5.10
CA LEU A 201 -10.98 -12.42 4.81
C LEU A 201 -9.86 -12.58 5.84
N THR A 202 -9.84 -13.71 6.54
CA THR A 202 -8.92 -13.94 7.67
C THR A 202 -8.43 -15.38 7.70
N ASP A 203 -7.21 -15.61 8.16
CA ASP A 203 -6.65 -16.95 8.44
C ASP A 203 -6.60 -17.89 7.22
N ASN A 204 -5.79 -17.52 6.22
CA ASN A 204 -5.50 -18.29 5.01
C ASN A 204 -6.74 -18.60 4.18
N THR A 205 -7.45 -17.56 3.74
CA THR A 205 -8.68 -17.68 2.93
C THR A 205 -8.53 -17.12 1.54
N TYR A 206 -9.39 -17.56 0.62
CA TYR A 206 -9.27 -17.25 -0.80
C TYR A 206 -10.58 -16.72 -1.41
N LEU A 207 -10.44 -15.70 -2.24
CA LEU A 207 -11.39 -15.33 -3.28
C LEU A 207 -10.65 -15.43 -4.60
N SER A 208 -10.95 -16.40 -5.46
CA SER A 208 -10.08 -16.66 -6.60
C SER A 208 -10.71 -17.13 -7.90
N THR A 209 -10.10 -16.67 -9.00
CA THR A 209 -10.34 -17.12 -10.37
C THR A 209 -9.05 -17.74 -10.89
N VAL A 210 -8.99 -19.07 -11.03
CA VAL A 210 -7.75 -19.80 -11.34
C VAL A 210 -7.90 -20.60 -12.62
N THR A 211 -6.91 -20.50 -13.51
CA THR A 211 -6.81 -21.36 -14.70
C THR A 211 -5.62 -22.30 -14.58
N ALA A 212 -5.92 -23.60 -14.55
CA ALA A 212 -4.98 -24.72 -14.60
C ALA A 212 -4.95 -25.43 -15.96
N GLY A 213 -6.00 -25.26 -16.77
CA GLY A 213 -6.14 -25.84 -18.11
C GLY A 213 -5.90 -24.81 -19.21
N LYS A 214 -6.82 -24.76 -20.18
CA LYS A 214 -6.76 -23.83 -21.31
C LYS A 214 -7.98 -22.91 -21.36
N GLY A 215 -7.73 -21.61 -21.29
CA GLY A 215 -8.73 -20.54 -21.38
C GLY A 215 -8.36 -19.34 -20.52
N ASP A 216 -8.99 -18.21 -20.75
CA ASP A 216 -8.72 -17.01 -19.95
C ASP A 216 -9.35 -17.14 -18.56
N GLY A 217 -8.71 -16.56 -17.54
CA GLY A 217 -9.24 -16.49 -16.18
C GLY A 217 -10.43 -15.53 -16.08
N GLY A 218 -11.32 -15.79 -15.13
CA GLY A 218 -12.43 -14.89 -14.82
C GLY A 218 -11.99 -13.64 -14.05
N ASN A 219 -12.82 -12.60 -14.04
CA ASN A 219 -12.56 -11.39 -13.27
C ASN A 219 -13.18 -11.46 -11.88
N ILE A 220 -12.61 -10.70 -10.94
CA ILE A 220 -13.10 -10.57 -9.57
C ILE A 220 -13.56 -9.13 -9.35
N PHE A 221 -14.82 -8.96 -8.95
CA PHE A 221 -15.42 -7.66 -8.63
C PHE A 221 -15.87 -7.66 -7.17
N VAL A 222 -15.33 -6.74 -6.38
CA VAL A 222 -15.73 -6.54 -4.97
C VAL A 222 -16.29 -5.14 -4.80
N GLN A 223 -17.54 -5.05 -4.39
CA GLN A 223 -18.20 -3.80 -4.01
C GLN A 223 -18.59 -3.87 -2.53
N ALA A 224 -17.79 -3.27 -1.65
CA ALA A 224 -18.17 -3.03 -0.27
C ALA A 224 -18.60 -1.55 -0.11
N SER A 225 -19.59 -1.24 0.71
CA SER A 225 -19.90 0.18 0.99
C SER A 225 -19.01 0.79 2.07
N ASP A 226 -18.38 -0.01 2.93
CA ASP A 226 -17.57 0.47 4.05
C ASP A 226 -16.14 -0.09 4.08
N LEU A 227 -15.97 -1.41 4.13
CA LEU A 227 -14.66 -2.01 4.40
C LEU A 227 -14.41 -3.28 3.59
N VAL A 228 -13.20 -3.37 3.03
CA VAL A 228 -12.57 -4.62 2.61
C VAL A 228 -11.32 -4.82 3.47
N SER A 229 -11.28 -5.90 4.25
CA SER A 229 -10.16 -6.20 5.15
C SER A 229 -9.64 -7.61 4.89
N LEU A 230 -8.35 -7.72 4.59
CA LEU A 230 -7.65 -9.00 4.49
C LEU A 230 -6.55 -9.06 5.54
N SER A 231 -6.46 -10.19 6.24
CA SER A 231 -5.36 -10.53 7.13
C SER A 231 -4.91 -11.95 6.84
N ASN A 232 -3.66 -12.13 6.40
CA ASN A 232 -3.12 -13.44 5.98
C ASN A 232 -4.08 -14.17 5.01
N SER A 233 -4.56 -13.49 3.98
CA SER A 233 -5.59 -14.00 3.06
C SER A 233 -5.43 -13.40 1.66
N PHE A 234 -6.10 -13.99 0.67
CA PHE A 234 -5.76 -13.77 -0.73
C PHE A 234 -7.00 -13.51 -1.61
N ILE A 235 -6.91 -12.46 -2.44
CA ILE A 235 -7.79 -12.27 -3.61
C ILE A 235 -6.93 -12.50 -4.85
N VAL A 236 -7.21 -13.54 -5.63
CA VAL A 236 -6.26 -14.04 -6.65
C VAL A 236 -6.96 -14.32 -7.96
N SER A 237 -6.51 -13.67 -9.02
CA SER A 237 -6.77 -14.07 -10.40
C SER A 237 -5.47 -14.61 -11.00
N SER A 238 -5.44 -15.86 -11.46
CA SER A 238 -4.16 -16.43 -11.89
C SER A 238 -4.19 -17.52 -12.94
N ILE A 239 -3.04 -17.63 -13.61
CA ILE A 239 -2.67 -18.70 -14.54
C ILE A 239 -1.55 -19.50 -13.88
N ILE A 240 -1.83 -20.76 -13.56
CA ILE A 240 -0.90 -21.60 -12.80
C ILE A 240 0.03 -22.41 -13.74
N PRO A 241 1.02 -23.15 -13.22
CA PRO A 241 1.95 -23.92 -14.05
C PRO A 241 1.23 -24.87 -15.00
N GLY A 242 1.66 -24.92 -16.27
CA GLY A 242 1.09 -25.74 -17.34
C GLY A 242 -0.11 -25.14 -18.05
N ALA A 243 -0.72 -24.08 -17.51
CA ALA A 243 -1.92 -23.47 -18.06
C ALA A 243 -1.64 -22.51 -19.22
N ILE A 244 -2.65 -22.32 -20.08
CA ILE A 244 -2.59 -21.40 -21.23
C ILE A 244 -3.82 -20.50 -21.22
N GLY A 245 -3.61 -19.19 -21.09
CA GLY A 245 -4.66 -18.17 -21.06
C GLY A 245 -4.18 -16.92 -20.35
N ASN A 246 -4.95 -15.84 -20.41
CA ASN A 246 -4.64 -14.59 -19.71
C ASN A 246 -5.29 -14.53 -18.34
N SER A 247 -4.60 -13.97 -17.35
CA SER A 247 -5.19 -13.73 -16.02
C SER A 247 -6.28 -12.66 -16.11
N GLY A 248 -7.39 -12.87 -15.39
CA GLY A 248 -8.48 -11.91 -15.31
C GLY A 248 -8.13 -10.72 -14.39
N SER A 249 -8.95 -9.68 -14.45
CA SER A 249 -8.79 -8.47 -13.63
C SER A 249 -9.38 -8.60 -12.22
N VAL A 250 -8.89 -7.77 -11.31
CA VAL A 250 -9.44 -7.60 -9.95
C VAL A 250 -9.83 -6.15 -9.74
N ASP A 251 -11.12 -5.88 -9.60
CA ASP A 251 -11.68 -4.55 -9.36
C ASP A 251 -12.31 -4.48 -7.96
N ILE A 252 -11.86 -3.56 -7.11
CA ILE A 252 -12.36 -3.35 -5.74
C ILE A 252 -12.85 -1.92 -5.56
N ASN A 253 -14.10 -1.77 -5.15
CA ASN A 253 -14.71 -0.50 -4.74
C ASN A 253 -15.10 -0.58 -3.26
N THR A 254 -14.63 0.37 -2.45
CA THR A 254 -14.88 0.40 -1.00
C THR A 254 -14.74 1.83 -0.44
N ARG A 255 -15.02 2.03 0.85
CA ARG A 255 -14.59 3.24 1.56
C ARG A 255 -13.17 3.07 2.09
N ASN A 256 -12.87 1.92 2.69
CA ASN A 256 -11.52 1.57 3.17
C ASN A 256 -11.08 0.19 2.68
N LEU A 257 -9.80 0.07 2.35
CA LEU A 257 -9.13 -1.20 2.09
C LEU A 257 -7.94 -1.38 3.04
N THR A 258 -7.87 -2.52 3.72
CA THR A 258 -6.74 -2.90 4.57
C THR A 258 -6.16 -4.26 4.18
N LEU A 259 -4.85 -4.32 3.95
CA LEU A 259 -4.09 -5.55 3.71
C LEU A 259 -3.03 -5.70 4.81
N THR A 260 -3.11 -6.75 5.62
CA THR A 260 -2.16 -7.02 6.70
C THR A 260 -1.70 -8.48 6.77
N ASN A 261 -0.61 -8.72 7.51
CA ASN A 261 -0.11 -10.04 7.87
C ASN A 261 0.15 -10.96 6.65
N GLY A 262 0.69 -10.40 5.57
CA GLY A 262 1.04 -11.15 4.34
C GLY A 262 -0.12 -11.37 3.38
N SER A 263 -1.24 -10.65 3.55
CA SER A 263 -2.38 -10.73 2.63
C SER A 263 -2.08 -10.15 1.26
N GLN A 264 -2.59 -10.74 0.18
CA GLN A 264 -2.33 -10.28 -1.17
C GLN A 264 -3.59 -10.12 -2.02
N ILE A 265 -3.60 -9.08 -2.85
CA ILE A 265 -4.47 -8.97 -4.02
C ILE A 265 -3.58 -9.20 -5.23
N SER A 266 -3.85 -10.23 -6.03
CA SER A 266 -2.98 -10.59 -7.14
C SER A 266 -3.70 -10.94 -8.43
N ALA A 267 -3.04 -10.62 -9.54
CA ALA A 267 -3.47 -10.90 -10.91
C ALA A 267 -2.25 -11.41 -11.72
N ALA A 268 -1.86 -12.66 -11.48
CA ALA A 268 -0.51 -13.16 -11.80
C ALA A 268 -0.48 -14.36 -12.76
N VAL A 269 0.68 -14.56 -13.38
CA VAL A 269 1.02 -15.78 -14.15
C VAL A 269 2.23 -16.44 -13.51
N TYR A 270 2.02 -17.64 -13.01
CA TYR A 270 3.00 -18.36 -12.21
C TYR A 270 3.97 -19.18 -13.07
N ARG A 271 5.17 -19.36 -12.53
CA ARG A 271 6.27 -20.08 -13.16
C ARG A 271 6.08 -21.59 -13.25
N GLU A 272 7.10 -22.31 -13.70
CA GLU A 272 7.16 -23.77 -13.67
C GLU A 272 7.14 -24.33 -12.23
N PHE A 273 6.48 -25.48 -12.07
CA PHE A 273 6.48 -26.23 -10.82
C PHE A 273 6.47 -27.73 -11.12
N GLY A 274 7.43 -28.46 -10.54
CA GLY A 274 7.63 -29.87 -10.86
C GLY A 274 7.91 -30.07 -12.36
N ASP A 275 7.14 -30.95 -13.00
CA ASP A 275 7.25 -31.24 -14.44
C ASP A 275 6.40 -30.32 -15.33
N LEU A 276 5.62 -29.40 -14.73
CA LEU A 276 4.77 -28.49 -15.48
C LEU A 276 5.57 -27.24 -15.88
N PRO A 277 5.55 -26.83 -17.17
CA PRO A 277 6.18 -25.58 -17.59
C PRO A 277 5.47 -24.38 -16.97
N GLY A 278 6.08 -23.19 -16.99
CA GLY A 278 5.41 -21.97 -16.55
C GLY A 278 4.15 -21.65 -17.33
N GLY A 279 3.22 -20.95 -16.67
CA GLY A 279 1.97 -20.50 -17.27
C GLY A 279 2.22 -19.58 -18.47
N ARG A 280 1.31 -19.65 -19.46
CA ARG A 280 1.42 -18.85 -20.69
C ARG A 280 0.24 -17.91 -20.87
N GLY A 281 0.52 -16.61 -20.75
CA GLY A 281 -0.41 -15.52 -21.06
C GLY A 281 -0.05 -14.25 -20.31
N LYS A 282 -0.88 -13.21 -20.46
CA LYS A 282 -0.64 -11.92 -19.80
C LYS A 282 -1.17 -11.90 -18.37
N GLY A 283 -0.51 -11.14 -17.49
CA GLY A 283 -1.02 -10.77 -16.18
C GLY A 283 -2.28 -9.92 -16.26
N GLY A 284 -3.10 -9.95 -15.22
CA GLY A 284 -4.37 -9.24 -15.17
C GLY A 284 -4.23 -7.85 -14.56
N GLU A 285 -5.18 -6.97 -14.86
CA GLU A 285 -5.19 -5.61 -14.30
C GLU A 285 -5.82 -5.60 -12.90
N ILE A 286 -5.29 -4.76 -12.01
CA ILE A 286 -5.85 -4.54 -10.67
C ILE A 286 -6.29 -3.08 -10.54
N ARG A 287 -7.58 -2.85 -10.22
CA ARG A 287 -8.11 -1.52 -9.95
C ARG A 287 -8.71 -1.46 -8.57
N ILE A 288 -8.34 -0.44 -7.82
CA ILE A 288 -8.83 -0.21 -6.46
C ILE A 288 -9.33 1.22 -6.37
N ASN A 289 -10.58 1.38 -5.98
CA ASN A 289 -11.18 2.66 -5.68
C ASN A 289 -11.70 2.64 -4.24
N ALA A 290 -10.95 3.28 -3.35
CA ALA A 290 -11.30 3.38 -1.94
C ALA A 290 -11.53 4.86 -1.59
N SER A 291 -12.76 5.29 -1.29
CA SER A 291 -13.04 6.73 -1.15
C SER A 291 -12.22 7.43 -0.07
N ASP A 292 -11.85 6.71 1.00
CA ASP A 292 -11.16 7.28 2.15
C ASP A 292 -9.69 6.84 2.18
N ALA A 293 -9.42 5.54 2.34
CA ALA A 293 -8.05 5.07 2.54
C ALA A 293 -7.75 3.68 1.97
N VAL A 294 -6.49 3.50 1.55
CA VAL A 294 -5.85 2.19 1.31
C VAL A 294 -4.64 2.08 2.23
N THR A 295 -4.62 1.04 3.07
CA THR A 295 -3.53 0.78 4.01
C THR A 295 -2.98 -0.63 3.79
N LEU A 296 -1.70 -0.70 3.47
CA LEU A 296 -0.94 -1.94 3.29
C LEU A 296 0.14 -1.99 4.38
N SER A 297 0.14 -3.03 5.22
CA SER A 297 1.21 -3.16 6.22
C SER A 297 1.62 -4.57 6.55
N GLY A 298 2.91 -4.75 6.79
CA GLY A 298 3.44 -5.95 7.42
C GLY A 298 3.64 -7.12 6.47
N ILE A 299 4.19 -8.20 7.04
CA ILE A 299 4.55 -9.44 6.37
C ILE A 299 3.83 -10.61 7.04
N GLY A 300 3.62 -11.70 6.30
CA GLY A 300 3.02 -12.93 6.81
C GLY A 300 4.02 -13.82 7.55
N SER A 301 3.52 -14.90 8.14
CA SER A 301 4.35 -15.87 8.87
C SER A 301 5.36 -16.62 7.99
N THR A 302 5.15 -16.65 6.68
CA THR A 302 6.07 -17.21 5.69
C THR A 302 7.08 -16.18 5.15
N GLY A 303 6.99 -14.92 5.61
CA GLY A 303 7.81 -13.81 5.11
C GLY A 303 7.21 -13.11 3.89
N ASN A 304 6.11 -13.60 3.31
CA ASN A 304 5.44 -12.92 2.20
C ASN A 304 4.95 -11.53 2.61
N SER A 305 5.23 -10.51 1.80
CA SER A 305 4.73 -9.14 2.03
C SER A 305 3.21 -9.08 1.84
N SER A 306 2.55 -8.26 2.65
CA SER A 306 1.20 -7.80 2.31
C SER A 306 1.28 -6.95 1.05
N GLY A 307 0.42 -7.15 0.06
CA GLY A 307 0.63 -6.43 -1.20
C GLY A 307 -0.42 -6.52 -2.29
N ILE A 308 -0.21 -5.68 -3.30
CA ILE A 308 -0.98 -5.65 -4.55
C ILE A 308 -0.03 -6.03 -5.69
N ILE A 309 -0.34 -7.11 -6.41
CA ILE A 309 0.65 -7.84 -7.21
C ILE A 309 0.07 -8.20 -8.58
N ALA A 310 0.53 -7.55 -9.65
CA ALA A 310 0.20 -7.89 -11.03
C ALA A 310 1.46 -8.35 -11.76
N LEU A 311 1.91 -9.59 -11.53
CA LEU A 311 3.23 -10.06 -11.98
C LEU A 311 3.15 -11.23 -12.97
N THR A 312 4.22 -11.37 -13.77
CA THR A 312 4.48 -12.59 -14.57
C THR A 312 5.84 -13.14 -14.17
N GLU A 313 5.87 -14.33 -13.57
CA GLU A 313 7.07 -14.89 -12.95
C GLU A 313 8.14 -15.37 -13.95
N ARG A 314 9.29 -15.80 -13.42
CA ARG A 314 10.37 -16.41 -14.23
C ARG A 314 9.82 -17.67 -14.88
N GLY A 315 10.18 -17.95 -16.13
CA GLY A 315 9.81 -19.20 -16.80
C GLY A 315 8.33 -19.33 -17.20
N ALA A 316 7.46 -18.47 -16.66
CA ALA A 316 6.22 -18.08 -17.30
C ALA A 316 6.49 -17.16 -18.51
N SER A 317 5.47 -16.93 -19.35
CA SER A 317 5.59 -16.04 -20.51
C SER A 317 4.40 -15.09 -20.60
N GLY A 318 4.69 -13.80 -20.83
CA GLY A 318 3.70 -12.75 -21.11
C GLY A 318 4.02 -11.46 -20.37
N ASP A 319 3.38 -10.37 -20.79
CA ASP A 319 3.50 -9.09 -20.09
C ASP A 319 2.79 -9.15 -18.72
N ALA A 320 3.25 -8.34 -17.76
CA ALA A 320 2.52 -8.11 -16.51
C ALA A 320 1.32 -7.19 -16.72
N GLY A 321 0.39 -7.19 -15.76
CA GLY A 321 -0.78 -6.31 -15.77
C GLY A 321 -0.52 -4.97 -15.07
N ASN A 322 -1.40 -3.99 -15.29
CA ASN A 322 -1.31 -2.68 -14.66
C ASN A 322 -2.00 -2.66 -13.30
N ILE A 323 -1.53 -1.79 -12.40
CA ILE A 323 -2.17 -1.51 -11.10
C ILE A 323 -2.61 -0.05 -11.07
N THR A 324 -3.87 0.20 -10.76
CA THR A 324 -4.39 1.56 -10.52
C THR A 324 -5.10 1.62 -9.18
N VAL A 325 -4.66 2.54 -8.31
CA VAL A 325 -5.31 2.82 -7.03
C VAL A 325 -5.77 4.26 -7.00
N THR A 326 -7.03 4.48 -6.62
CA THR A 326 -7.60 5.81 -6.40
C THR A 326 -8.15 5.88 -4.98
N THR A 327 -7.65 6.83 -4.17
CA THR A 327 -8.08 6.95 -2.77
C THR A 327 -7.88 8.36 -2.20
N GLY A 328 -8.37 8.61 -0.99
CA GLY A 328 -8.00 9.80 -0.22
C GLY A 328 -6.57 9.67 0.29
N ASP A 329 -6.31 8.67 1.11
CA ASP A 329 -5.01 8.43 1.72
C ASP A 329 -4.46 7.05 1.33
N PHE A 330 -3.29 7.03 0.69
CA PHE A 330 -2.57 5.80 0.37
C PHE A 330 -1.36 5.62 1.28
N GLN A 331 -1.38 4.57 2.10
CA GLN A 331 -0.27 4.23 2.99
C GLN A 331 0.24 2.80 2.73
N ILE A 332 1.55 2.69 2.54
CA ILE A 332 2.28 1.43 2.45
C ILE A 332 3.41 1.41 3.48
N ALA A 333 3.43 0.39 4.33
CA ALA A 333 4.33 0.34 5.47
C ALA A 333 4.86 -1.07 5.83
N ASP A 334 5.87 -1.11 6.69
CA ASP A 334 6.35 -2.30 7.40
C ASP A 334 6.65 -3.50 6.47
N GLY A 335 7.32 -3.24 5.34
CA GLY A 335 7.70 -4.27 4.37
C GLY A 335 6.60 -4.68 3.38
N ALA A 336 5.44 -4.01 3.38
CA ALA A 336 4.40 -4.20 2.37
C ALA A 336 4.86 -3.75 0.97
N LEU A 337 4.23 -4.30 -0.07
CA LEU A 337 4.67 -4.21 -1.47
C LEU A 337 3.52 -3.94 -2.45
N VAL A 338 3.73 -3.03 -3.40
CA VAL A 338 2.94 -2.96 -4.66
C VAL A 338 3.87 -3.24 -5.83
N THR A 339 3.50 -4.14 -6.74
CA THR A 339 4.36 -4.50 -7.88
C THR A 339 3.60 -4.92 -9.13
N ALA A 340 4.02 -4.40 -10.27
CA ALA A 340 3.57 -4.81 -11.61
C ALA A 340 4.74 -5.41 -12.44
N ALA A 341 5.61 -6.19 -11.79
CA ALA A 341 6.89 -6.63 -12.36
C ALA A 341 6.80 -7.85 -13.31
N THR A 342 7.81 -8.02 -14.17
CA THR A 342 8.05 -9.26 -14.92
C THR A 342 9.44 -9.83 -14.65
N PHE A 343 9.51 -11.15 -14.51
CA PHE A 343 10.77 -11.89 -14.37
C PHE A 343 11.08 -12.78 -15.59
N ASN A 344 10.42 -12.52 -16.71
CA ASN A 344 10.63 -13.15 -18.02
C ASN A 344 10.82 -12.07 -19.11
N ASP A 345 10.75 -12.46 -20.39
CA ASP A 345 11.00 -11.59 -21.54
C ASP A 345 9.84 -10.61 -21.87
N GLY A 346 8.71 -10.70 -21.18
CA GLY A 346 7.59 -9.76 -21.27
C GLY A 346 7.85 -8.45 -20.53
N ASN A 347 7.13 -7.40 -20.90
CA ASN A 347 7.28 -6.09 -20.25
C ASN A 347 6.53 -6.04 -18.92
N ALA A 348 7.09 -5.29 -17.95
CA ALA A 348 6.39 -4.95 -16.71
C ALA A 348 5.23 -3.97 -16.98
N GLY A 349 4.19 -4.05 -16.16
CA GLY A 349 3.04 -3.15 -16.21
C GLY A 349 3.31 -1.83 -15.47
N ASP A 350 2.39 -0.88 -15.61
CA ASP A 350 2.46 0.41 -14.94
C ASP A 350 1.73 0.37 -13.58
N VAL A 351 2.23 1.15 -12.61
CA VAL A 351 1.54 1.41 -11.33
C VAL A 351 1.13 2.87 -11.28
N THR A 352 -0.17 3.15 -11.14
CA THR A 352 -0.70 4.51 -10.96
C THR A 352 -1.41 4.64 -9.62
N ILE A 353 -1.01 5.61 -8.81
CA ILE A 353 -1.66 5.96 -7.55
C ILE A 353 -2.22 7.38 -7.66
N ASN A 354 -3.53 7.52 -7.55
CA ASN A 354 -4.23 8.80 -7.44
C ASN A 354 -4.65 8.97 -5.98
N ALA A 355 -4.06 9.93 -5.27
CA ALA A 355 -4.34 10.14 -3.85
C ALA A 355 -4.39 11.63 -3.46
N ASN A 356 -4.98 11.94 -2.31
CA ASN A 356 -4.70 13.21 -1.65
C ASN A 356 -3.35 13.12 -0.93
N ASN A 357 -3.11 12.06 -0.15
CA ASN A 357 -1.84 11.84 0.53
C ASN A 357 -1.24 10.48 0.16
N PHE A 358 0.08 10.45 0.01
CA PHE A 358 0.85 9.24 -0.21
C PHE A 358 1.95 9.10 0.85
N ALA A 359 2.02 7.94 1.49
CA ALA A 359 3.05 7.61 2.46
C ALA A 359 3.63 6.21 2.22
N ALA A 360 4.92 6.15 1.90
CA ALA A 360 5.72 4.92 1.92
C ALA A 360 6.70 4.98 3.09
N VAL A 361 6.45 4.21 4.15
CA VAL A 361 7.19 4.32 5.41
C VAL A 361 7.67 2.97 5.94
N ASN A 362 8.70 2.94 6.78
CA ASN A 362 9.17 1.72 7.48
C ASN A 362 9.35 0.50 6.55
N GLY A 363 9.85 0.72 5.33
CA GLY A 363 10.09 -0.31 4.33
C GLY A 363 8.93 -0.61 3.40
N GLY A 364 7.90 0.24 3.34
CA GLY A 364 6.88 0.15 2.31
C GLY A 364 7.41 0.50 0.91
N GLN A 365 7.12 -0.32 -0.10
CA GLN A 365 7.71 -0.19 -1.43
C GLN A 365 6.70 -0.29 -2.58
N ILE A 366 6.90 0.52 -3.62
CA ILE A 366 6.31 0.28 -4.96
C ILE A 366 7.45 -0.11 -5.91
N VAL A 367 7.34 -1.28 -6.54
CA VAL A 367 8.44 -1.91 -7.28
C VAL A 367 7.96 -2.40 -8.65
N ASN A 368 8.41 -1.76 -9.72
CA ASN A 368 8.19 -2.18 -11.11
C ASN A 368 9.53 -2.53 -11.77
N ILE A 369 10.01 -3.74 -11.52
CA ILE A 369 11.32 -4.19 -11.97
C ILE A 369 11.22 -5.18 -13.13
N THR A 370 12.28 -5.24 -13.94
CA THR A 370 12.50 -6.35 -14.87
C THR A 370 13.81 -7.06 -14.64
N ARG A 371 13.78 -8.37 -14.89
CA ARG A 371 14.91 -9.28 -14.63
C ARG A 371 15.46 -10.03 -15.85
N SER A 372 14.78 -9.94 -16.99
CA SER A 372 15.24 -10.53 -18.26
C SER A 372 15.36 -9.42 -19.31
N SER A 373 14.85 -9.67 -20.52
CA SER A 373 14.91 -8.73 -21.65
C SER A 373 13.74 -7.73 -21.74
N GLY A 374 12.67 -7.92 -20.97
CA GLY A 374 11.54 -6.99 -20.92
C GLY A 374 11.87 -5.64 -20.28
N ASN A 375 11.19 -4.56 -20.69
CA ASN A 375 11.38 -3.23 -20.10
C ASN A 375 10.58 -3.07 -18.80
N ALA A 376 11.15 -2.35 -17.84
CA ALA A 376 10.45 -1.96 -16.62
C ALA A 376 9.34 -0.95 -16.90
N GLY A 377 8.20 -1.15 -16.24
CA GLY A 377 7.03 -0.30 -16.34
C GLY A 377 7.19 0.97 -15.51
N SER A 378 6.29 1.93 -15.71
CA SER A 378 6.33 3.22 -15.05
C SER A 378 5.56 3.23 -13.73
N ILE A 379 5.99 4.09 -12.81
CA ILE A 379 5.26 4.42 -11.59
C ILE A 379 4.78 5.87 -11.70
N ARG A 380 3.48 6.09 -11.54
CA ARG A 380 2.89 7.43 -11.55
C ARG A 380 2.17 7.70 -10.24
N LEU A 381 2.58 8.75 -9.54
CA LEU A 381 1.89 9.27 -8.38
C LEU A 381 1.24 10.60 -8.77
N ASN A 382 -0.08 10.66 -8.77
CA ASN A 382 -0.86 11.89 -8.90
C ASN A 382 -1.41 12.22 -7.50
N VAL A 383 -0.72 13.09 -6.76
CA VAL A 383 -0.95 13.27 -5.32
C VAL A 383 -1.26 14.72 -4.99
N LYS A 384 -2.46 15.00 -4.48
CA LYS A 384 -2.89 16.39 -4.29
C LYS A 384 -2.08 17.12 -3.20
N ASP A 385 -1.97 16.54 -2.02
CA ASP A 385 -1.53 17.25 -0.83
C ASP A 385 -0.08 16.91 -0.46
N SER A 386 0.28 15.65 -0.22
CA SER A 386 1.65 15.33 0.22
C SER A 386 2.16 13.95 -0.16
N VAL A 387 3.46 13.89 -0.49
CA VAL A 387 4.22 12.64 -0.71
C VAL A 387 5.28 12.51 0.37
N THR A 388 5.23 11.43 1.15
CA THR A 388 6.24 11.10 2.16
C THR A 388 6.87 9.73 1.86
N ILE A 389 8.20 9.68 1.79
CA ILE A 389 8.97 8.44 1.66
C ILE A 389 10.01 8.41 2.78
N SER A 390 9.94 7.44 3.70
CA SER A 390 10.79 7.46 4.89
C SER A 390 11.08 6.13 5.57
N GLY A 391 12.34 5.92 5.97
CA GLY A 391 12.74 4.77 6.78
C GLY A 391 12.98 3.51 5.96
N SER A 392 13.25 2.41 6.64
CA SER A 392 13.51 1.09 6.06
C SER A 392 12.76 0.00 6.82
N ASP A 393 12.61 -1.17 6.20
CA ASP A 393 11.91 -2.35 6.72
C ASP A 393 12.66 -2.89 7.95
N PRO A 394 12.14 -2.73 9.18
CA PRO A 394 12.79 -3.27 10.37
C PRO A 394 12.78 -4.81 10.39
N ASN A 395 11.90 -5.44 9.59
CA ASN A 395 11.73 -6.89 9.52
C ASN A 395 12.48 -7.53 8.35
N TYR A 396 13.25 -6.76 7.56
CA TYR A 396 13.89 -7.23 6.33
C TYR A 396 14.70 -8.53 6.51
N ASN A 397 15.59 -8.57 7.51
CA ASN A 397 16.45 -9.73 7.76
C ASN A 397 15.64 -10.96 8.23
N ASN A 398 14.59 -10.74 9.02
CA ASN A 398 13.71 -11.83 9.48
C ASN A 398 12.94 -12.41 8.29
N ARG A 399 12.40 -11.55 7.44
CA ARG A 399 11.72 -11.94 6.21
C ARG A 399 12.63 -12.73 5.28
N LEU A 400 13.85 -12.23 5.07
CA LEU A 400 14.87 -12.91 4.26
C LEU A 400 15.14 -14.34 4.79
N ALA A 401 15.31 -14.49 6.10
CA ALA A 401 15.54 -15.79 6.72
C ALA A 401 14.34 -16.75 6.58
N LEU A 402 13.11 -16.25 6.75
CA LEU A 402 11.89 -17.05 6.57
C LEU A 402 11.76 -17.56 5.13
N ILE A 403 11.97 -16.69 4.15
CA ILE A 403 11.88 -17.05 2.74
C ILE A 403 13.01 -18.00 2.33
N GLU A 404 14.24 -17.76 2.78
CA GLU A 404 15.34 -18.70 2.54
C GLU A 404 15.06 -20.09 3.10
N GLN A 405 14.39 -20.17 4.26
CA GLN A 405 13.98 -21.44 4.85
C GLN A 405 12.88 -22.11 4.01
N GLU A 406 11.88 -21.35 3.57
CA GLU A 406 10.76 -21.86 2.76
C GLU A 406 11.23 -22.42 1.41
N ILE A 407 12.15 -21.70 0.74
CA ILE A 407 12.75 -22.16 -0.53
C ILE A 407 13.49 -23.49 -0.32
N LYS A 408 14.25 -23.61 0.77
CA LYS A 408 14.99 -24.84 1.12
C LYS A 408 14.05 -26.00 1.45
N SER A 409 12.92 -25.75 2.12
CA SER A 409 11.99 -26.80 2.57
C SER A 409 11.09 -27.31 1.45
N ASN A 410 10.73 -26.46 0.49
CA ASN A 410 9.70 -26.78 -0.52
C ASN A 410 10.28 -27.19 -1.88
N ALA A 411 11.61 -27.30 -2.01
CA ALA A 411 12.31 -27.57 -3.28
C ALA A 411 11.86 -26.64 -4.41
N LEU A 412 11.52 -25.39 -4.07
CA LEU A 412 11.05 -24.39 -5.02
C LEU A 412 12.21 -23.92 -5.89
N THR A 413 11.94 -23.64 -7.17
CA THR A 413 12.88 -22.98 -8.09
C THR A 413 13.02 -21.47 -7.82
N ASP A 414 12.41 -20.99 -6.73
CA ASP A 414 12.53 -19.63 -6.23
C ASP A 414 13.98 -19.22 -6.05
N ARG A 415 14.35 -18.08 -6.65
CA ARG A 415 15.42 -17.27 -6.09
C ARG A 415 14.79 -16.38 -5.04
N VAL A 416 15.47 -16.18 -3.92
CA VAL A 416 15.08 -15.19 -2.89
C VAL A 416 14.74 -13.84 -3.53
N SER A 417 15.49 -13.43 -4.55
CA SER A 417 15.26 -12.20 -5.29
C SER A 417 13.87 -12.13 -5.93
N ASP A 418 13.27 -13.26 -6.28
CA ASP A 418 11.95 -13.30 -6.93
C ASP A 418 10.83 -12.87 -5.97
N ILE A 419 11.03 -13.06 -4.67
CA ILE A 419 10.05 -12.79 -3.61
C ILE A 419 10.40 -11.52 -2.81
N VAL A 420 11.70 -11.28 -2.56
CA VAL A 420 12.21 -10.15 -1.76
C VAL A 420 12.89 -9.14 -2.66
N ALA A 421 12.42 -7.89 -2.63
CA ALA A 421 13.16 -6.76 -3.18
C ALA A 421 14.55 -6.68 -2.51
N SER A 422 15.59 -6.37 -3.29
CA SER A 422 16.99 -6.42 -2.84
C SER A 422 17.38 -5.34 -1.83
N ASP A 423 16.46 -4.43 -1.50
CA ASP A 423 16.66 -3.35 -0.53
C ASP A 423 15.52 -3.33 0.49
N SER A 424 15.86 -2.96 1.71
CA SER A 424 14.95 -2.71 2.84
C SER A 424 14.37 -1.29 2.85
N THR A 425 14.94 -0.33 2.09
CA THR A 425 14.50 1.08 2.14
C THR A 425 13.06 1.27 1.65
N SER A 426 12.34 2.22 2.24
CA SER A 426 11.04 2.65 1.70
C SER A 426 11.26 3.41 0.41
N GLY A 427 10.41 3.19 -0.59
CA GLY A 427 10.62 3.90 -1.84
C GLY A 427 9.79 3.49 -3.04
N LEU A 428 10.12 4.16 -4.14
CA LEU A 428 9.59 3.91 -5.48
C LEU A 428 10.74 3.40 -6.35
N PHE A 429 10.56 2.24 -6.98
CA PHE A 429 11.62 1.55 -7.69
C PHE A 429 11.13 1.07 -9.06
N ALA A 430 11.61 1.68 -10.13
CA ALA A 430 11.41 1.21 -11.50
C ALA A 430 12.76 0.75 -12.11
N ASN A 431 13.46 -0.11 -11.38
CA ASN A 431 14.85 -0.50 -11.65
C ASN A 431 14.96 -1.72 -12.56
N THR A 432 16.15 -2.00 -13.07
CA THR A 432 16.49 -3.31 -13.67
C THR A 432 17.51 -4.06 -12.82
N SER A 433 17.44 -5.40 -12.82
CA SER A 433 18.42 -6.22 -12.11
C SER A 433 19.74 -6.38 -12.88
N ALA A 434 20.82 -6.79 -12.20
CA ALA A 434 22.14 -6.99 -12.80
C ALA A 434 22.16 -7.94 -14.01
N ASP A 435 21.27 -8.94 -14.02
CA ASP A 435 21.16 -9.92 -15.10
C ASP A 435 20.26 -9.44 -16.26
N SER A 436 19.67 -8.23 -16.17
CA SER A 436 18.69 -7.73 -17.14
C SER A 436 19.34 -7.03 -18.35
N THR A 437 18.72 -7.21 -19.52
CA THR A 437 19.05 -6.46 -20.76
C THR A 437 17.95 -5.46 -21.14
N GLY A 438 16.83 -5.45 -20.42
CA GLY A 438 15.76 -4.48 -20.60
C GLY A 438 16.11 -3.10 -20.04
N ASN A 439 15.38 -2.07 -20.47
CA ASN A 439 15.56 -0.70 -19.95
C ASN A 439 14.80 -0.48 -18.64
N GLY A 440 15.31 0.43 -17.81
CA GLY A 440 14.65 0.92 -16.60
C GLY A 440 13.35 1.68 -16.90
N GLY A 441 12.41 1.63 -15.96
CA GLY A 441 11.11 2.27 -16.08
C GLY A 441 11.17 3.74 -15.69
N SER A 442 10.07 4.48 -15.79
CA SER A 442 10.03 5.89 -15.42
C SER A 442 9.19 6.14 -14.18
N ILE A 443 9.58 7.12 -13.37
CA ILE A 443 8.82 7.55 -12.19
C ILE A 443 8.34 8.98 -12.41
N PHE A 444 7.03 9.19 -12.29
CA PHE A 444 6.39 10.50 -12.42
C PHE A 444 5.68 10.81 -11.11
N ILE A 445 6.03 11.93 -10.49
CA ILE A 445 5.33 12.47 -9.32
C ILE A 445 4.77 13.83 -9.72
N ASP A 446 3.45 13.90 -9.81
CA ASP A 446 2.69 15.11 -10.01
C ASP A 446 1.96 15.41 -8.71
N GLN A 447 2.35 16.48 -8.03
CA GLN A 447 1.77 16.84 -6.74
C GLN A 447 1.56 18.33 -6.58
N SER A 448 0.62 18.73 -5.72
CA SER A 448 0.34 20.16 -5.53
C SER A 448 1.13 20.84 -4.41
N GLN A 449 1.69 20.16 -3.41
CA GLN A 449 2.40 20.85 -2.31
C GLN A 449 3.82 20.30 -2.05
N ILE A 450 3.97 19.25 -1.22
CA ILE A 450 5.29 18.88 -0.66
C ILE A 450 5.64 17.41 -0.91
N THR A 451 6.84 17.16 -1.46
CA THR A 451 7.51 15.85 -1.39
C THR A 451 8.55 15.89 -0.28
N THR A 452 8.50 14.94 0.65
CA THR A 452 9.55 14.71 1.65
C THR A 452 10.12 13.30 1.50
N ILE A 453 11.42 13.21 1.24
CA ILE A 453 12.19 11.97 1.22
C ILE A 453 13.19 12.04 2.36
N ARG A 454 13.09 11.14 3.35
CA ARG A 454 13.94 11.23 4.55
C ARG A 454 14.32 9.89 5.13
N ASP A 455 15.31 9.89 6.02
CA ASP A 455 15.68 8.73 6.85
C ASP A 455 15.96 7.46 6.02
N GLY A 456 16.68 7.60 4.91
CA GLY A 456 17.05 6.54 3.98
C GLY A 456 16.02 6.26 2.87
N GLY A 457 14.93 7.01 2.79
CA GLY A 457 13.93 6.87 1.72
C GLY A 457 14.52 7.07 0.31
N GLN A 458 13.99 6.35 -0.67
CA GLN A 458 14.55 6.34 -2.03
C GLN A 458 13.50 6.45 -3.15
N ILE A 459 13.87 7.14 -4.23
CA ILE A 459 13.24 7.04 -5.54
C ILE A 459 14.32 6.59 -6.53
N SER A 460 14.09 5.51 -7.27
CA SER A 460 15.10 4.97 -8.18
C SER A 460 14.53 4.40 -9.47
N VAL A 461 15.20 4.73 -10.59
CA VAL A 461 14.99 4.16 -11.93
C VAL A 461 16.27 3.56 -12.52
N SER A 462 17.15 3.12 -11.62
CA SER A 462 18.51 2.70 -11.92
C SER A 462 18.56 1.40 -12.73
N SER A 463 19.57 1.27 -13.57
CA SER A 463 19.84 0.03 -14.31
C SER A 463 21.09 -0.65 -13.78
N ALA A 464 20.93 -1.80 -13.12
CA ALA A 464 22.08 -2.60 -12.70
C ALA A 464 22.60 -3.52 -13.81
N GLY A 465 21.78 -3.76 -14.85
CA GLY A 465 22.13 -4.60 -15.99
C GLY A 465 22.74 -3.82 -17.15
N THR A 466 22.54 -4.32 -18.37
CA THR A 466 23.11 -3.72 -19.60
C THR A 466 22.19 -2.74 -20.31
N GLY A 467 20.90 -2.69 -19.93
CA GLY A 467 19.95 -1.72 -20.48
C GLY A 467 20.14 -0.30 -19.91
N ASN A 468 19.48 0.68 -20.50
CA ASN A 468 19.56 2.08 -20.06
C ASN A 468 18.74 2.31 -18.78
N ALA A 469 19.16 3.26 -17.94
CA ALA A 469 18.33 3.71 -16.83
C ALA A 469 17.16 4.56 -17.35
N GLY A 470 16.07 4.63 -16.57
CA GLY A 470 14.86 5.34 -16.95
C GLY A 470 14.85 6.81 -16.53
N ASN A 471 13.66 7.43 -16.47
CA ASN A 471 13.53 8.86 -16.17
C ASN A 471 12.75 9.10 -14.87
N ILE A 472 13.14 10.10 -14.10
CA ILE A 472 12.40 10.61 -12.94
C ILE A 472 11.92 12.03 -13.25
N SER A 473 10.63 12.29 -13.11
CA SER A 473 10.07 13.65 -13.19
C SER A 473 9.27 13.96 -11.94
N ILE A 474 9.60 15.04 -11.25
CA ILE A 474 8.88 15.52 -10.07
C ILE A 474 8.41 16.94 -10.34
N VAL A 475 7.10 17.15 -10.25
CA VAL A 475 6.44 18.46 -10.41
C VAL A 475 5.68 18.77 -9.12
N GLY A 476 5.90 19.94 -8.53
CA GLY A 476 5.15 20.40 -7.35
C GLY A 476 5.69 21.70 -6.76
N ASP A 477 5.30 22.05 -5.52
CA ASP A 477 5.78 23.30 -4.91
C ASP A 477 7.18 23.12 -4.32
N SER A 478 7.36 22.12 -3.46
CA SER A 478 8.61 21.93 -2.71
C SER A 478 9.08 20.47 -2.70
N LEU A 479 10.40 20.27 -2.76
CA LEU A 479 11.05 18.97 -2.58
C LEU A 479 12.09 19.07 -1.46
N THR A 480 11.96 18.23 -0.44
CA THR A 480 12.92 18.10 0.66
C THR A 480 13.52 16.71 0.68
N LEU A 481 14.84 16.61 0.54
CA LEU A 481 15.61 15.40 0.81
C LEU A 481 16.36 15.59 2.13
N ASN A 482 16.28 14.58 2.98
CA ASN A 482 16.90 14.62 4.29
C ASN A 482 17.44 13.24 4.70
N ASN A 483 18.69 12.96 4.37
CA ASN A 483 19.19 11.59 4.22
C ASN A 483 18.28 10.80 3.25
N GLY A 484 17.98 11.40 2.09
CA GLY A 484 17.14 10.81 1.05
C GLY A 484 17.87 10.74 -0.29
N THR A 485 17.44 9.82 -1.16
CA THR A 485 18.10 9.54 -2.44
C THR A 485 17.12 9.55 -3.61
N ILE A 486 17.48 10.25 -4.69
CA ILE A 486 16.84 10.16 -6.01
C ILE A 486 17.91 9.68 -7.00
N SER A 487 17.72 8.51 -7.60
CA SER A 487 18.75 7.85 -8.42
C SER A 487 18.24 7.38 -9.79
N ALA A 488 18.95 7.73 -10.84
CA ALA A 488 18.78 7.20 -12.19
C ALA A 488 20.14 6.69 -12.72
N GLN A 489 20.89 6.01 -11.85
CA GLN A 489 22.24 5.52 -12.14
C GLN A 489 22.23 4.29 -13.07
N THR A 490 23.34 4.03 -13.76
CA THR A 490 23.52 2.80 -14.56
C THR A 490 24.89 2.16 -14.34
N ALA A 491 24.97 0.84 -14.45
CA ALA A 491 26.21 0.09 -14.28
C ALA A 491 27.12 0.09 -15.52
N SER A 492 26.56 0.10 -16.74
CA SER A 492 27.36 -0.10 -17.97
C SER A 492 26.92 0.67 -19.23
N SER A 493 25.86 1.48 -19.17
CA SER A 493 25.14 2.03 -20.33
C SER A 493 24.92 3.56 -20.24
N GLN A 494 23.82 4.08 -20.78
CA GLN A 494 23.44 5.49 -20.63
C GLN A 494 22.68 5.72 -19.31
N GLY A 495 23.16 6.68 -18.51
CA GLY A 495 22.46 7.14 -17.30
C GLY A 495 21.12 7.78 -17.63
N GLY A 496 20.18 7.69 -16.69
CA GLY A 496 18.82 8.17 -16.87
C GLY A 496 18.70 9.69 -16.71
N ASN A 497 17.50 10.24 -16.93
CA ASN A 497 17.28 11.67 -16.76
C ASN A 497 16.46 11.97 -15.50
N ILE A 498 16.83 13.03 -14.78
CA ILE A 498 16.06 13.54 -13.64
C ILE A 498 15.60 14.97 -13.97
N ASN A 499 14.29 15.21 -13.95
CA ASN A 499 13.68 16.51 -14.19
C ASN A 499 12.89 16.95 -12.94
N LEU A 500 13.29 18.06 -12.34
CA LEU A 500 12.65 18.64 -11.15
C LEU A 500 12.07 20.01 -11.50
N GLN A 501 10.76 20.16 -11.39
CA GLN A 501 10.04 21.42 -11.62
C GLN A 501 9.32 21.81 -10.32
N LEU A 502 9.90 22.77 -9.59
CA LEU A 502 9.49 23.11 -8.24
C LEU A 502 9.13 24.58 -8.12
N ALA A 503 7.92 24.90 -7.65
CA ALA A 503 7.45 26.29 -7.58
C ALA A 503 8.11 27.13 -6.48
N ASP A 504 8.62 26.51 -5.41
CA ASP A 504 9.15 27.19 -4.23
C ASP A 504 10.64 26.90 -3.98
N PHE A 505 11.01 25.66 -3.62
CA PHE A 505 12.40 25.32 -3.29
C PHE A 505 12.73 23.81 -3.40
N LEU A 506 14.03 23.56 -3.58
CA LEU A 506 14.69 22.29 -3.32
C LEU A 506 15.55 22.41 -2.05
N LEU A 507 15.28 21.58 -1.04
CA LEU A 507 16.06 21.50 0.21
C LEU A 507 16.79 20.16 0.28
N LEU A 508 18.12 20.21 0.40
CA LEU A 508 18.97 19.04 0.60
C LEU A 508 19.62 19.08 1.97
N ARG A 509 19.47 18.01 2.76
CA ARG A 509 20.02 17.89 4.12
C ARG A 509 20.63 16.52 4.37
N ARG A 510 21.64 16.47 5.24
CA ARG A 510 22.21 15.23 5.83
C ARG A 510 22.53 14.15 4.79
N SER A 511 23.52 14.40 3.93
CA SER A 511 24.03 13.45 2.93
C SER A 511 22.99 13.00 1.90
N SER A 512 22.09 13.91 1.51
CA SER A 512 21.10 13.64 0.47
C SER A 512 21.72 13.61 -0.92
N GLN A 513 21.16 12.79 -1.82
CA GLN A 513 21.72 12.58 -3.15
C GLN A 513 20.68 12.67 -4.26
N ILE A 514 21.03 13.36 -5.34
CA ILE A 514 20.36 13.32 -6.64
C ILE A 514 21.41 12.90 -7.67
N SER A 515 21.26 11.72 -8.29
CA SER A 515 22.33 11.16 -9.12
C SER A 515 21.84 10.49 -10.41
N THR A 516 22.46 10.82 -11.53
CA THR A 516 22.36 10.14 -12.84
C THR A 516 23.68 9.49 -13.26
N THR A 517 24.58 9.27 -12.30
CA THR A 517 25.93 8.74 -12.55
C THR A 517 25.92 7.38 -13.26
N ALA A 518 26.82 7.21 -14.22
CA ALA A 518 26.91 6.02 -15.07
C ALA A 518 28.30 5.34 -15.02
N GLY A 519 28.27 4.01 -15.09
CA GLY A 519 29.47 3.18 -15.21
C GLY A 519 30.11 2.78 -13.90
N THR A 520 31.01 1.81 -14.00
CA THR A 520 31.84 1.23 -12.93
C THR A 520 33.28 1.12 -13.41
N ALA A 521 34.18 0.70 -12.51
CA ALA A 521 35.58 0.46 -12.89
C ALA A 521 35.76 -0.60 -13.99
N GLN A 522 34.81 -1.54 -14.08
CA GLN A 522 34.86 -2.70 -14.98
C GLN A 522 33.96 -2.55 -16.20
N ALA A 523 32.97 -1.65 -16.16
CA ALA A 523 32.01 -1.44 -17.22
C ALA A 523 31.80 0.07 -17.44
N GLY A 524 31.91 0.55 -18.68
CA GLY A 524 31.83 1.98 -18.97
C GLY A 524 30.43 2.57 -18.81
N GLY A 525 30.20 3.77 -19.32
CA GLY A 525 28.86 4.36 -19.30
C GLY A 525 28.90 5.87 -19.41
N ASP A 526 27.89 6.42 -20.09
CA ASP A 526 27.73 7.85 -20.29
C ASP A 526 26.75 8.39 -19.24
N GLY A 527 27.15 9.42 -18.49
CA GLY A 527 26.35 10.04 -17.44
C GLY A 527 25.02 10.56 -17.99
N GLY A 528 23.96 10.46 -17.19
CA GLY A 528 22.62 10.96 -17.57
C GLY A 528 22.44 12.45 -17.28
N ASN A 529 21.30 13.02 -17.65
CA ASN A 529 21.07 14.47 -17.49
C ASN A 529 20.22 14.81 -16.28
N ILE A 530 20.54 15.92 -15.61
CA ILE A 530 19.76 16.48 -14.50
C ILE A 530 19.29 17.87 -14.91
N THR A 531 17.98 18.10 -14.89
CA THR A 531 17.37 19.42 -15.09
C THR A 531 16.63 19.82 -13.82
N ILE A 532 16.95 20.99 -13.28
CA ILE A 532 16.30 21.54 -12.07
C ILE A 532 15.79 22.95 -12.39
N ASP A 533 14.49 23.15 -12.27
CA ASP A 533 13.84 24.45 -12.33
C ASP A 533 13.18 24.73 -10.97
N THR A 534 13.74 25.69 -10.23
CA THR A 534 13.21 26.08 -8.92
C THR A 534 13.69 27.48 -8.52
N PRO A 535 12.92 28.29 -7.78
CA PRO A 535 13.43 29.57 -7.30
C PRO A 535 14.67 29.45 -6.40
N PHE A 536 14.73 28.43 -5.53
CA PHE A 536 15.80 28.30 -4.54
C PHE A 536 16.30 26.87 -4.40
N ILE A 537 17.62 26.70 -4.41
CA ILE A 537 18.28 25.47 -3.94
C ILE A 537 18.96 25.79 -2.61
N VAL A 538 18.57 25.07 -1.55
CA VAL A 538 19.10 25.26 -0.19
C VAL A 538 19.77 23.97 0.27
N SER A 539 21.03 24.09 0.64
CA SER A 539 21.84 23.02 1.23
C SER A 539 22.73 23.59 2.34
N LEU A 540 23.49 22.72 3.00
CA LEU A 540 24.56 23.10 3.92
C LEU A 540 25.89 22.53 3.43
N LEU A 541 26.92 23.37 3.39
CA LEU A 541 28.20 23.05 2.76
C LEU A 541 28.87 21.80 3.35
N LEU A 542 28.74 21.58 4.66
CA LEU A 542 29.39 20.49 5.40
C LEU A 542 28.48 19.26 5.60
N GLU A 543 27.34 19.18 4.90
CA GLU A 543 26.44 18.03 4.99
C GLU A 543 26.58 17.03 3.82
N ASN A 544 27.53 17.23 2.90
CA ASN A 544 27.81 16.35 1.76
C ASN A 544 26.54 16.00 0.95
N ASN A 545 25.75 17.02 0.61
CA ASN A 545 24.57 16.83 -0.22
C ASN A 545 24.95 17.04 -1.70
N ASP A 546 24.67 16.04 -2.52
CA ASP A 546 25.28 15.95 -3.85
C ASP A 546 24.26 15.87 -4.97
N ILE A 547 24.50 16.63 -6.05
CA ILE A 547 23.79 16.56 -7.33
C ILE A 547 24.81 16.13 -8.39
N THR A 548 24.72 14.89 -8.87
CA THR A 548 25.80 14.27 -9.66
C THR A 548 25.33 13.64 -10.96
N ALA A 549 25.98 14.00 -12.06
CA ALA A 549 25.79 13.43 -13.40
C ALA A 549 27.10 12.85 -13.94
N ASN A 550 27.79 12.07 -13.10
CA ASN A 550 29.16 11.65 -13.39
C ASN A 550 29.22 10.41 -14.32
N ALA A 551 30.40 10.08 -14.80
CA ALA A 551 30.70 8.87 -15.56
C ALA A 551 32.04 8.24 -15.12
N PHE A 552 32.17 6.93 -15.23
CA PHE A 552 33.47 6.27 -15.00
C PHE A 552 34.38 6.38 -16.24
N THR A 553 34.11 5.64 -17.32
CA THR A 553 34.91 5.72 -18.56
C THR A 553 34.23 6.41 -19.74
N GLY A 554 32.91 6.63 -19.68
CA GLY A 554 32.17 7.36 -20.73
C GLY A 554 32.16 8.86 -20.51
N LYS A 555 31.27 9.58 -21.20
CA LYS A 555 31.14 11.03 -21.09
C LYS A 555 30.35 11.38 -19.82
N GLY A 556 30.79 12.39 -19.06
CA GLY A 556 29.97 12.99 -18.02
C GLY A 556 28.67 13.55 -18.62
N GLY A 557 27.61 13.56 -17.81
CA GLY A 557 26.29 14.03 -18.23
C GLY A 557 26.16 15.56 -18.22
N ASN A 558 24.93 16.06 -18.37
CA ASN A 558 24.64 17.49 -18.27
C ASN A 558 23.82 17.81 -17.03
N VAL A 559 24.20 18.86 -16.31
CA VAL A 559 23.43 19.40 -15.19
C VAL A 559 23.00 20.82 -15.53
N ASP A 560 21.72 21.01 -15.82
CA ASP A 560 21.09 22.29 -16.16
C ASP A 560 20.22 22.76 -15.00
N ILE A 561 20.57 23.89 -14.40
CA ILE A 561 19.88 24.46 -13.24
C ILE A 561 19.39 25.87 -13.57
N ASN A 562 18.07 26.06 -13.55
CA ASN A 562 17.41 27.36 -13.63
C ASN A 562 16.95 27.75 -12.23
N VAL A 563 17.54 28.82 -11.68
CA VAL A 563 17.36 29.15 -10.26
C VAL A 563 17.52 30.64 -9.98
N ARG A 564 16.85 31.18 -8.96
CA ARG A 564 17.11 32.58 -8.52
C ARG A 564 18.33 32.64 -7.62
N SER A 565 18.49 31.70 -6.69
CA SER A 565 19.66 31.62 -5.82
C SER A 565 19.96 30.20 -5.34
N ILE A 566 21.24 29.89 -5.17
CA ILE A 566 21.77 28.63 -4.63
C ILE A 566 22.51 28.93 -3.32
N PHE A 567 22.26 28.15 -2.28
CA PHE A 567 22.90 28.30 -0.96
C PHE A 567 23.51 26.98 -0.48
N GLY A 568 24.77 27.04 -0.03
CA GLY A 568 25.43 25.93 0.68
C GLY A 568 25.76 24.70 -0.16
N ILE A 569 25.76 24.82 -1.48
CA ILE A 569 26.20 23.79 -2.44
C ILE A 569 26.92 24.51 -3.60
N GLU A 570 28.00 23.94 -4.13
CA GLU A 570 28.81 24.57 -5.18
C GLU A 570 29.08 23.60 -6.33
N ALA A 571 29.17 24.13 -7.55
CA ALA A 571 29.61 23.35 -8.71
C ALA A 571 31.12 23.12 -8.66
N ARG A 572 31.55 21.85 -8.74
CA ARG A 572 32.96 21.47 -8.66
C ARG A 572 33.35 20.52 -9.78
N SER A 573 34.63 20.55 -10.15
CA SER A 573 35.21 19.70 -11.20
C SER A 573 35.56 18.30 -10.72
N GLN A 574 35.45 18.02 -9.42
CA GLN A 574 35.68 16.72 -8.78
C GLN A 574 34.82 16.62 -7.52
N PRO A 575 34.34 15.42 -7.14
CA PRO A 575 33.63 15.21 -5.89
C PRO A 575 34.49 15.52 -4.67
N THR A 576 33.88 16.07 -3.63
CA THR A 576 34.49 16.43 -2.34
C THR A 576 33.63 15.92 -1.18
N PRO A 577 34.10 15.98 0.07
CA PRO A 577 33.26 15.74 1.25
C PRO A 577 32.26 16.88 1.57
N GLN A 578 32.18 17.91 0.72
CA GLN A 578 31.26 19.04 0.86
C GLN A 578 30.07 18.85 -0.08
N SER A 579 29.01 19.64 0.09
CA SER A 579 27.87 19.59 -0.83
C SER A 579 28.29 20.04 -2.23
N ASP A 580 28.12 19.16 -3.21
CA ASP A 580 28.65 19.29 -4.58
C ASP A 580 27.59 19.23 -5.69
N ILE A 581 27.81 20.00 -6.75
CA ILE A 581 27.22 19.76 -8.09
C ILE A 581 28.33 19.31 -9.03
N THR A 582 28.26 18.09 -9.57
CA THR A 582 29.29 17.54 -10.47
C THR A 582 28.72 16.88 -11.71
N ALA A 583 29.45 16.93 -12.81
CA ALA A 583 29.15 16.24 -14.07
C ALA A 583 30.43 15.66 -14.68
N THR A 584 31.21 14.93 -13.87
CA THR A 584 32.58 14.59 -14.20
C THR A 584 32.72 13.26 -14.93
N SER A 585 33.87 13.02 -15.55
CA SER A 585 34.27 11.69 -16.01
C SER A 585 35.69 11.35 -15.55
N GLU A 586 35.91 10.13 -15.05
CA GLU A 586 37.20 9.67 -14.55
C GLU A 586 38.19 9.39 -15.69
N LEU A 587 37.77 8.61 -16.70
CA LEU A 587 38.60 8.21 -17.85
C LEU A 587 38.07 8.73 -19.20
N GLY A 588 36.92 9.42 -19.21
CA GLY A 588 36.27 9.94 -20.41
C GLY A 588 36.23 11.47 -20.47
N VAL A 589 35.26 11.99 -21.22
CA VAL A 589 35.10 13.44 -21.44
C VAL A 589 34.25 14.03 -20.32
N GLN A 590 34.65 15.18 -19.78
CA GLN A 590 33.88 15.89 -18.76
C GLN A 590 32.53 16.36 -19.32
N GLY A 591 31.49 16.26 -18.50
CA GLY A 591 30.15 16.77 -18.80
C GLY A 591 30.05 18.29 -18.70
N GLN A 592 28.83 18.82 -18.77
CA GLN A 592 28.56 20.26 -18.65
C GLN A 592 27.70 20.56 -17.42
N ILE A 593 28.01 21.68 -16.76
CA ILE A 593 27.20 22.24 -15.68
C ILE A 593 26.81 23.65 -16.11
N SER A 594 25.52 23.91 -16.23
CA SER A 594 24.94 25.19 -16.62
C SER A 594 24.02 25.69 -15.52
N ILE A 595 24.37 26.82 -14.91
CA ILE A 595 23.55 27.45 -13.86
C ILE A 595 23.09 28.81 -14.39
N GLN A 596 21.79 28.93 -14.64
CA GLN A 596 21.16 30.14 -15.14
C GLN A 596 20.47 30.85 -13.98
N GLN A 597 21.02 32.01 -13.61
CA GLN A 597 20.44 32.92 -12.62
C GLN A 597 19.90 34.14 -13.34
N PRO A 598 18.56 34.36 -13.39
CA PRO A 598 18.01 35.57 -13.96
C PRO A 598 18.57 36.78 -13.22
N ASP A 599 19.07 37.78 -13.96
CA ASP A 599 19.56 39.03 -13.38
C ASP A 599 18.45 39.65 -12.53
N VAL A 600 18.63 39.61 -11.22
CA VAL A 600 17.85 40.44 -10.30
C VAL A 600 18.37 41.86 -10.51
N GLN A 601 17.76 42.61 -11.43
CA GLN A 601 17.93 44.06 -11.54
C GLN A 601 17.49 44.66 -10.20
N PRO A 602 18.42 45.11 -9.32
CA PRO A 602 18.04 45.73 -8.06
C PRO A 602 17.70 47.19 -8.38
N THR A 603 16.62 47.42 -9.10
CA THR A 603 16.11 48.78 -9.35
C THR A 603 15.35 49.33 -8.15
N GLU A 604 15.18 48.57 -7.07
CA GLU A 604 14.78 49.09 -5.77
C GLU A 604 16.01 49.28 -4.86
N ALA A 605 16.68 50.40 -5.13
CA ALA A 605 17.44 51.23 -4.21
C ALA A 605 18.36 50.51 -3.20
N LEU A 606 19.66 50.53 -3.51
CA LEU A 606 20.65 50.85 -2.48
C LEU A 606 20.25 52.21 -1.89
N VAL A 607 19.54 52.21 -0.77
CA VAL A 607 19.40 53.42 0.04
C VAL A 607 20.81 53.79 0.47
N GLU A 608 21.43 54.76 -0.21
CA GLU A 608 22.63 55.41 0.32
C GLU A 608 22.24 55.99 1.68
N LEU A 609 22.82 55.41 2.74
CA LEU A 609 22.69 55.96 4.08
C LEU A 609 23.22 57.40 4.03
N PRO A 610 22.44 58.41 4.48
CA PRO A 610 22.88 59.79 4.51
C PRO A 610 24.25 59.89 5.19
N THR A 611 25.24 60.45 4.50
CA THR A 611 26.60 60.63 5.02
C THR A 611 26.69 61.78 6.01
N GLU A 612 25.67 62.64 6.05
CA GLU A 612 25.53 63.68 7.05
C GLU A 612 24.73 63.20 8.25
N VAL A 613 25.34 63.31 9.43
CA VAL A 613 24.65 63.10 10.71
C VAL A 613 23.66 64.24 10.90
N LEU A 614 22.39 63.91 11.12
CA LEU A 614 21.34 64.91 11.39
C LEU A 614 21.73 65.74 12.61
N ASP A 615 21.86 67.07 12.45
CA ASP A 615 22.14 67.99 13.56
C ASP A 615 20.89 68.14 14.45
N ALA A 616 20.88 67.42 15.57
CA ALA A 616 19.80 67.42 16.55
C ALA A 616 19.65 68.75 17.31
N SER A 617 20.61 69.68 17.17
CA SER A 617 20.64 70.96 17.92
C SER A 617 19.42 71.85 17.67
N ASN A 618 18.78 71.72 16.49
CA ASN A 618 17.67 72.57 16.06
C ASN A 618 16.30 71.86 16.04
N GLN A 619 16.25 70.58 16.44
CA GLN A 619 15.04 69.74 16.33
C GLN A 619 14.23 69.69 17.64
N VAL A 620 14.72 70.31 18.72
CA VAL A 620 14.01 70.39 20.02
C VAL A 620 13.47 71.80 20.21
N ALA A 621 12.15 71.98 20.11
CA ALA A 621 11.50 73.22 20.54
C ALA A 621 11.59 73.33 22.07
N GLN A 622 12.44 74.22 22.58
CA GLN A 622 12.54 74.53 24.01
C GLN A 622 11.33 75.34 24.48
N ASN A 623 10.27 74.67 24.92
CA ASN A 623 9.25 75.31 25.74
C ASN A 623 9.69 75.29 27.21
N CYS A 624 9.97 76.48 27.75
CA CYS A 624 10.57 76.69 29.07
C CYS A 624 9.77 76.10 30.24
N PRO A 625 10.42 75.56 31.29
CA PRO A 625 9.82 75.48 32.61
C PRO A 625 9.95 76.83 33.34
N ARG A 626 8.82 77.42 33.74
CA ARG A 626 8.78 78.54 34.69
C ARG A 626 9.02 78.02 36.12
N GLY A 627 10.13 78.43 36.74
CA GLY A 627 10.30 78.31 38.20
C GLY A 627 11.76 78.37 38.65
N ARG A 628 12.07 79.27 39.59
CA ARG A 628 13.43 79.62 40.05
C ARG A 628 14.18 78.53 40.83
N ASN A 629 13.75 77.26 40.79
CA ASN A 629 14.36 76.12 41.51
C ASN A 629 14.17 74.76 40.79
N ALA A 630 14.05 74.73 39.46
CA ALA A 630 13.95 73.45 38.72
C ALA A 630 15.33 72.76 38.60
N LYS A 631 15.63 71.84 39.53
CA LYS A 631 16.75 70.89 39.41
C LYS A 631 16.31 69.62 38.66
N LYS A 632 16.02 69.71 37.36
CA LYS A 632 15.98 68.55 36.47
C LYS A 632 16.68 68.89 35.16
N PRO A 633 17.46 67.97 34.57
CA PRO A 633 18.12 68.23 33.30
C PRO A 633 17.06 68.51 32.23
N LEU A 634 17.36 69.47 31.36
CA LEU A 634 16.63 69.70 30.11
C LEU A 634 16.61 68.38 29.33
N GLY A 635 15.48 68.06 28.68
CA GLY A 635 15.37 66.82 27.89
C GLY A 635 16.51 66.72 26.89
N GLU A 636 17.24 65.61 26.92
CA GLU A 636 18.33 65.31 25.99
C GLU A 636 17.78 64.37 24.90
N LEU A 637 18.00 64.69 23.63
CA LEU A 637 17.70 63.80 22.52
C LEU A 637 19.00 63.12 22.08
N ILE A 638 19.14 61.83 22.44
CA ILE A 638 20.29 61.01 22.03
C ILE A 638 19.90 60.22 20.79
N VAL A 639 20.58 60.47 19.66
CA VAL A 639 20.42 59.68 18.44
C VAL A 639 21.37 58.47 18.49
N SER A 640 20.85 57.31 18.90
CA SER A 640 21.63 56.07 18.97
C SER A 640 21.55 55.27 17.66
N GLY A 641 22.42 55.60 16.70
CA GLY A 641 22.74 54.73 15.57
C GLY A 641 22.20 55.13 14.20
N ARG A 642 22.67 54.42 13.17
CA ARG A 642 22.28 54.57 11.75
C ARG A 642 21.22 53.52 11.42
N GLY A 643 19.99 53.96 11.17
CA GLY A 643 18.93 53.13 10.59
C GLY A 643 17.60 53.19 11.35
N GLY A 644 16.63 53.90 10.80
CA GLY A 644 15.25 53.96 11.26
C GLY A 644 14.61 55.30 10.91
N SER A 645 13.62 55.29 10.02
CA SER A 645 12.80 56.47 9.74
C SER A 645 12.11 56.94 11.02
N LEU A 646 12.28 58.22 11.36
CA LEU A 646 11.46 58.88 12.38
C LEU A 646 9.98 58.80 11.97
N PRO A 647 9.04 58.59 12.92
CA PRO A 647 7.63 58.76 12.62
C PRO A 647 7.37 60.18 12.11
N PRO A 648 6.41 60.38 11.19
CA PRO A 648 6.14 61.68 10.59
C PRO A 648 5.82 62.72 11.67
N ASN A 649 6.27 63.95 11.43
CA ASN A 649 6.03 65.07 12.34
C ASN A 649 4.52 65.31 12.58
N SER A 650 4.18 66.00 13.65
CA SER A 650 2.78 66.27 14.06
C SER A 650 1.99 67.20 13.11
N LEU A 651 2.58 67.60 11.96
CA LEU A 651 1.98 68.47 10.95
C LEU A 651 1.81 67.78 9.59
N GLN A 652 2.23 66.52 9.43
CA GLN A 652 2.01 65.74 8.21
C GLN A 652 0.72 64.91 8.30
N THR A 653 -0.10 64.99 7.26
CA THR A 653 -1.30 64.17 7.10
C THR A 653 -0.93 62.70 6.95
N LEU A 654 -1.31 61.85 7.92
CA LEU A 654 -1.17 60.40 7.79
C LEU A 654 -2.16 59.86 6.75
N THR A 655 -1.65 59.31 5.64
CA THR A 655 -2.43 58.41 4.79
C THR A 655 -2.52 57.04 5.47
N GLY A 656 -3.74 56.65 5.82
CA GLY A 656 -4.02 55.60 6.80
C GLY A 656 -3.54 54.20 6.43
N ILE A 657 -2.95 53.53 7.42
CA ILE A 657 -2.90 52.07 7.52
C ILE A 657 -3.76 51.71 8.73
N ASN A 658 -4.96 51.18 8.49
CA ASN A 658 -5.82 50.64 9.53
C ASN A 658 -5.26 49.28 9.99
N LYS A 659 -4.51 49.26 11.08
CA LYS A 659 -4.32 48.05 11.88
C LYS A 659 -4.59 48.38 13.34
N ILE A 660 -5.78 48.02 13.80
CA ILE A 660 -6.17 48.13 15.20
C ILE A 660 -5.39 47.06 15.97
N ARG A 661 -4.56 47.48 16.92
CA ARG A 661 -4.05 46.62 18.00
C ARG A 661 -4.48 47.25 19.32
N ASP A 662 -4.96 46.41 20.23
CA ASP A 662 -5.33 46.83 21.58
C ASP A 662 -4.08 47.26 22.38
N LEU A 663 -4.21 48.41 23.05
CA LEU A 663 -3.21 48.97 23.96
C LEU A 663 -3.36 48.32 25.34
N ALA A 664 -2.27 47.75 25.85
CA ALA A 664 -2.18 47.29 27.23
C ALA A 664 -2.23 48.48 28.21
N THR A 665 -2.93 48.31 29.32
CA THR A 665 -3.02 49.27 30.43
C THR A 665 -1.81 49.18 31.36
N LEU A 666 -1.29 50.34 31.77
CA LEU A 666 -0.19 50.50 32.73
C LEU A 666 -0.75 50.84 34.13
N GLU A 667 -0.61 49.91 35.06
CA GLU A 667 -0.50 50.14 36.51
C GLU A 667 0.48 49.09 37.03
N GLY A 668 1.50 49.36 37.84
CA GLY A 668 1.96 50.54 38.53
C GLY A 668 3.19 50.07 39.32
N GLU A 669 4.22 50.91 39.35
CA GLU A 669 5.48 50.65 40.03
C GLU A 669 5.31 50.28 41.51
N SER A 670 6.14 49.36 41.99
CA SER A 670 6.77 49.52 43.31
C SER A 670 8.14 48.84 43.33
N SER A 671 9.13 49.69 43.51
CA SER A 671 10.56 49.43 43.55
C SER A 671 10.97 48.72 44.85
N LYS A 672 11.93 47.78 44.78
CA LYS A 672 13.31 47.94 45.31
C LYS A 672 14.06 46.60 45.36
N LEU A 673 15.33 46.73 45.00
CA LEU A 673 16.41 45.75 44.94
C LEU A 673 16.68 45.05 46.29
N THR A 674 17.02 43.75 46.23
CA THR A 674 18.32 43.21 46.71
C THR A 674 18.47 41.75 46.28
N ALA A 675 19.66 41.40 45.79
CA ALA A 675 20.03 40.04 45.39
C ALA A 675 20.22 39.10 46.60
N SER A 676 19.68 37.89 46.51
CA SER A 676 20.12 36.72 47.25
C SER A 676 19.87 35.45 46.43
N SER A 677 20.92 34.65 46.32
CA SER A 677 21.03 33.33 45.70
C SER A 677 19.98 32.31 46.14
N ILE A 678 19.34 31.60 45.19
CA ILE A 678 18.55 30.37 45.41
C ILE A 678 18.77 29.43 44.19
N PRO A 679 18.99 28.11 44.38
CA PRO A 679 19.76 27.26 43.46
C PRO A 679 18.99 26.67 42.28
N ASP A 680 19.77 26.25 41.27
CA ASP A 680 19.38 25.44 40.11
C ASP A 680 18.41 24.30 40.51
N LEU A 681 17.28 24.23 39.82
CA LEU A 681 16.42 23.05 39.77
C LEU A 681 16.61 22.39 38.40
N PRO A 682 17.04 21.12 38.34
CA PRO A 682 17.38 20.45 37.08
C PRO A 682 16.12 20.14 36.25
N PRO A 683 16.26 20.03 34.91
CA PRO A 683 15.14 19.72 34.03
C PRO A 683 14.68 18.29 34.28
N THR A 684 13.42 18.12 34.70
CA THR A 684 12.79 16.81 34.78
C THR A 684 12.37 16.38 33.38
N GLN A 685 13.27 15.70 32.67
CA GLN A 685 12.88 14.79 31.60
C GLN A 685 12.02 13.68 32.22
N SER A 686 10.73 13.62 31.86
CA SER A 686 9.93 12.43 32.10
C SER A 686 10.41 11.34 31.13
N ALA A 687 11.33 10.49 31.59
CA ALA A 687 11.69 9.28 30.88
C ALA A 687 10.44 8.39 30.74
N ILE A 688 10.22 7.86 29.53
CA ILE A 688 9.20 6.85 29.28
C ILE A 688 9.65 5.58 30.01
N VAL A 689 8.88 5.14 31.00
CA VAL A 689 9.14 3.91 31.77
C VAL A 689 8.14 2.84 31.32
N GLU A 690 8.65 1.67 30.96
CA GLU A 690 7.84 0.51 30.59
C GLU A 690 6.94 0.06 31.77
N ALA A 691 5.75 -0.47 31.45
CA ALA A 691 4.81 -0.93 32.47
C ALA A 691 5.39 -2.14 33.23
N GLN A 692 5.58 -1.99 34.54
CA GLN A 692 6.09 -3.06 35.41
C GLN A 692 4.97 -3.87 36.09
N GLY A 693 3.71 -3.56 35.81
CA GLY A 693 2.57 -4.37 36.24
C GLY A 693 1.24 -3.83 35.75
N TRP A 694 0.16 -4.51 36.13
CA TRP A 694 -1.20 -4.13 35.79
C TRP A 694 -2.09 -4.16 37.03
N VAL A 695 -3.02 -3.20 37.11
CA VAL A 695 -3.98 -3.08 38.20
C VAL A 695 -5.38 -3.19 37.62
N LYS A 696 -6.22 -4.02 38.23
CA LYS A 696 -7.64 -4.11 37.91
C LYS A 696 -8.41 -3.14 38.78
N THR A 697 -9.09 -2.20 38.15
CA THR A 697 -9.97 -1.23 38.80
C THR A 697 -11.28 -1.88 39.27
N PRO A 698 -12.03 -1.26 40.21
CA PRO A 698 -13.28 -1.81 40.73
C PRO A 698 -14.38 -2.06 39.67
N ASP A 699 -14.36 -1.32 38.56
CA ASP A 699 -15.26 -1.50 37.39
C ASP A 699 -14.75 -2.55 36.39
N GLY A 700 -13.62 -3.20 36.69
CA GLY A 700 -13.10 -4.33 35.92
C GLY A 700 -12.11 -3.98 34.81
N LYS A 701 -11.76 -2.70 34.62
CA LYS A 701 -10.76 -2.27 33.64
C LYS A 701 -9.34 -2.55 34.14
N ILE A 702 -8.47 -2.93 33.22
CA ILE A 702 -7.05 -3.16 33.50
C ILE A 702 -6.25 -1.91 33.11
N ILE A 703 -5.44 -1.41 34.04
CA ILE A 703 -4.54 -0.26 33.83
C ILE A 703 -3.10 -0.75 33.99
N LEU A 704 -2.24 -0.47 33.00
CA LEU A 704 -0.81 -0.71 33.06
C LEU A 704 -0.14 0.39 33.91
N VAL A 705 0.66 0.01 34.90
CA VAL A 705 1.32 0.93 35.83
C VAL A 705 2.83 0.71 35.83
N ALA A 706 3.59 1.78 35.97
CA ALA A 706 5.06 1.71 36.09
C ALA A 706 5.52 1.09 37.43
N GLN A 707 4.65 1.03 38.44
CA GLN A 707 4.92 0.41 39.73
C GLN A 707 3.62 -0.06 40.39
N VAL A 708 3.55 -1.34 40.80
CA VAL A 708 2.35 -1.91 41.43
C VAL A 708 2.22 -1.41 42.88
N PRO A 709 1.11 -0.77 43.28
CA PRO A 709 0.91 -0.32 44.66
C PRO A 709 0.91 -1.51 45.64
N THR A 710 1.71 -1.43 46.70
CA THR A 710 1.68 -2.40 47.80
C THR A 710 0.39 -2.23 48.60
N ALA A 711 -0.54 -3.18 48.48
CA ALA A 711 -1.77 -3.19 49.26
C ALA A 711 -1.44 -3.36 50.76
N THR A 712 -1.80 -2.37 51.58
CA THR A 712 -1.75 -2.47 53.05
C THR A 712 -3.09 -3.05 53.53
N PRO A 713 -3.14 -4.27 54.10
CA PRO A 713 -4.40 -4.84 54.55
C PRO A 713 -4.83 -4.20 55.88
N ASN A 714 -5.87 -3.37 55.85
CA ASN A 714 -6.58 -2.97 57.06
C ASN A 714 -7.49 -4.11 57.50
N ILE A 715 -7.04 -4.88 58.49
CA ILE A 715 -7.85 -5.88 59.20
C ILE A 715 -8.68 -5.16 60.26
N THR A 716 -10.00 -5.08 60.05
CA THR A 716 -10.95 -4.85 61.15
C THR A 716 -11.48 -6.20 61.62
N THR A 717 -11.14 -6.55 62.86
CA THR A 717 -11.64 -7.73 63.57
C THR A 717 -13.11 -7.54 63.95
N ALA A 718 -13.99 -8.43 63.47
CA ALA A 718 -15.33 -8.61 64.01
C ALA A 718 -15.47 -10.04 64.51
N SER A 719 -15.70 -10.18 65.82
CA SER A 719 -15.86 -11.44 66.55
C SER A 719 -17.10 -12.21 66.08
N ALA A 720 -16.93 -13.52 65.87
CA ALA A 720 -18.02 -14.47 65.76
C ALA A 720 -18.68 -14.69 67.13
N VAL A 721 -20.02 -14.63 67.17
CA VAL A 721 -20.83 -15.12 68.29
C VAL A 721 -21.85 -16.11 67.74
N CYS A 722 -21.71 -17.38 68.11
CA CYS A 722 -22.76 -18.40 67.96
C CYS A 722 -23.79 -18.26 69.08
N PRO A 723 -25.07 -18.55 68.80
CA PRO A 723 -25.96 -19.13 69.79
C PRO A 723 -26.30 -20.58 69.44
N VAL A 724 -26.38 -21.37 70.50
CA VAL A 724 -26.65 -22.81 70.56
C VAL A 724 -28.17 -23.07 70.52
N TYR A 725 -28.52 -24.15 69.81
CA TYR A 725 -29.71 -25.03 69.87
C TYR A 725 -30.93 -24.64 70.73
N LYS A 726 -32.10 -24.72 70.09
CA LYS A 726 -33.16 -25.67 70.47
C LYS A 726 -33.74 -26.32 69.24
#